data_AF-A0A6M9QGA7-F1
#
_entry.id   AF-A0A6M9QGA7-F1
#
_cell.length_a   1.000
_cell.length_b   1.000
_cell.length_c   1.000
_cell.angle_alpha   90.00
_cell.angle_beta   90.00
_cell.angle_gamma   90.00
#
_symmetry.space_group_name_H-M   'P 1'
#
loop_
_entity.id
_entity.type
_entity.pdbx_description
1 polymer ?
#
loop_
_entity_poly.entity_id
_entity_poly.type
_entity_poly.pdbx_seq_one_letter_code
_entity_poly.pdbx_strand_id
1 'polypeptide(L)'
;MIDRYTHQQLRIGLVSPQQISTWSKKILPNGEIVGEVTKPYTFHYKTNKPEKDGLFCERIFGPIKSGICACGNYRVIGDEKEDPQFCEQCGVEFVDSRIRRYQMGYIKLAYPVMHVWYLKRLPSYIVNLLDKPLNELEDLVYCGFYFARPIDKKPTFLRLRGLLEYEIQPWKYRIPIFFTTRSFDTFRNREMSTGGGSIRQQLANLDLRSIIDSSLIEWKELEEEEPTGNEWEDRKVGRRKDFLLRRMELAKHFIRTNIEPKWMVLRLLPVLPPELRPIYHIDEDKLVTSDINEIYRRIIYRNNTLTDLLTTSIATPEELIISQEKLLQEAVDALLDNGICGQPMRDDHNRVYKSLSDVIEGKEGRVRETLLGKRVDYSGRSVIVVGPSLSLHRCGLPREIAIELFQAFVIRDLIRKHLASNIGVAKSKIRKKKPIVWEILQEILDDHPVLLNRAPTLHRLGIQAFLPILVEGRAICLHPLVCKGFNADFDGDQMAVHVPLSLEAQAEARLLMFSHMNLLSPTIGDPISAPTQDMLSGLYFLTSGNRRGICVNRYNPCNRINYQNEDNNYKYTKKKEPFFSNAYDAIGAYRQKRINLGSPLWLRWRLDQRVIAARETPIEIHYESLGTYYEIYGHYLIVRSIKKEILYIYIRTTLGHISLYREIEEAIQGFWQGCCNSMLPGGIRVSPG
;
A
#
# COMPACT_ATOMS: atom_id res chain seq x y z
N MET A 1 11.64 -16.94 5.16
CA MET A 1 11.52 -15.85 4.16
C MET A 1 11.40 -16.55 2.82
N ILE A 2 10.32 -16.35 2.06
CA ILE A 2 10.21 -16.94 0.72
C ILE A 2 11.23 -16.20 -0.15
N ASP A 3 12.23 -16.90 -0.63
CA ASP A 3 13.34 -16.33 -1.38
C ASP A 3 12.84 -15.78 -2.72
N ARG A 4 12.98 -14.47 -2.95
CA ARG A 4 12.46 -13.76 -4.14
C ARG A 4 13.00 -14.35 -5.45
N TYR A 5 14.15 -15.01 -5.42
CA TYR A 5 14.75 -15.63 -6.60
C TYR A 5 14.15 -16.99 -6.97
N THR A 6 13.44 -17.64 -6.05
CA THR A 6 12.95 -19.02 -6.24
C THR A 6 11.52 -19.09 -6.77
N HIS A 7 10.69 -18.07 -6.55
CA HIS A 7 9.27 -18.10 -6.91
C HIS A 7 8.86 -16.82 -7.67
N GLN A 8 8.97 -16.85 -9.01
CA GLN A 8 8.63 -15.72 -9.89
C GLN A 8 7.12 -15.53 -10.12
N GLN A 9 6.32 -16.57 -9.88
CA GLN A 9 4.90 -16.57 -10.19
C GLN A 9 4.07 -17.03 -8.99
N LEU A 10 2.95 -16.36 -8.75
CA LEU A 10 1.92 -16.77 -7.80
C LEU A 10 0.72 -17.30 -8.58
N ARG A 11 0.33 -18.55 -8.34
CA ARG A 11 -0.86 -19.16 -8.94
C ARG A 11 -1.94 -19.34 -7.88
N ILE A 12 -3.17 -18.95 -8.21
CA ILE A 12 -4.37 -19.16 -7.41
C ILE A 12 -5.27 -20.14 -8.17
N GLY A 13 -5.95 -21.03 -7.46
CA GLY A 13 -6.84 -22.01 -8.07
C GLY A 13 -7.82 -22.61 -7.06
N LEU A 14 -8.81 -23.33 -7.56
CA LEU A 14 -9.73 -24.11 -6.75
C LEU A 14 -8.98 -25.23 -6.03
N VAL A 15 -9.41 -25.50 -4.80
CA VAL A 15 -8.77 -26.51 -3.96
C VAL A 15 -9.56 -27.80 -4.01
N SER A 16 -8.87 -28.92 -4.28
CA SER A 16 -9.49 -30.23 -4.22
C SER A 16 -9.62 -30.74 -2.78
N PRO A 17 -10.61 -31.61 -2.47
CA PRO A 17 -10.70 -32.22 -1.13
C PRO A 17 -9.43 -32.99 -0.74
N GLN A 18 -8.71 -33.56 -1.71
CA GLN A 18 -7.44 -34.26 -1.47
C GLN A 18 -6.33 -33.28 -1.06
N GLN A 19 -6.29 -32.09 -1.67
CA GLN A 19 -5.35 -31.03 -1.28
C GLN A 19 -5.62 -30.53 0.14
N ILE A 20 -6.89 -30.26 0.50
CA ILE A 20 -7.28 -29.87 1.87
C ILE A 20 -6.82 -30.94 2.86
N SER A 21 -7.07 -32.21 2.54
CA SER A 21 -6.63 -33.35 3.33
C SER A 21 -5.10 -33.41 3.47
N THR A 22 -4.34 -33.01 2.45
CA THR A 22 -2.87 -33.02 2.49
C THR A 22 -2.31 -31.92 3.40
N TRP A 23 -2.94 -30.75 3.42
CA TRP A 23 -2.51 -29.64 4.27
C TRP A 23 -2.78 -29.86 5.76
N SER A 24 -3.78 -30.67 6.07
CA SER A 24 -4.36 -30.75 7.40
C SER A 24 -4.14 -32.09 8.10
N LYS A 25 -3.99 -33.19 7.36
CA LYS A 25 -3.73 -34.50 7.96
C LYS A 25 -2.28 -34.64 8.39
N LYS A 26 -2.12 -35.20 9.59
CA LYS A 26 -0.87 -35.73 10.12
C LYS A 26 -1.07 -37.21 10.44
N ILE A 27 -0.08 -38.01 10.15
CA ILE A 27 -0.06 -39.43 10.53
C ILE A 27 0.85 -39.54 11.74
N LEU A 28 0.27 -39.96 12.87
CA LEU A 28 1.03 -40.23 14.08
C LEU A 28 1.79 -41.56 13.97
N PRO A 29 2.83 -41.79 14.80
CA PRO A 29 3.60 -43.04 14.79
C PRO A 29 2.76 -44.30 15.07
N ASN A 30 1.62 -44.13 15.77
CA ASN A 30 0.64 -45.19 16.04
C ASN A 30 -0.26 -45.52 14.83
N GLY A 31 -0.08 -44.83 13.69
CA GLY A 31 -0.90 -44.98 12.49
C GLY A 31 -2.21 -44.18 12.51
N GLU A 32 -2.49 -43.42 13.58
CA GLU A 32 -3.70 -42.61 13.66
C GLU A 32 -3.59 -41.36 12.78
N ILE A 33 -4.67 -41.06 12.06
CA ILE A 33 -4.80 -39.85 11.26
C ILE A 33 -5.37 -38.74 12.13
N VAL A 34 -4.59 -37.68 12.32
CA VAL A 34 -4.95 -36.48 13.07
C VAL A 34 -5.14 -35.31 12.11
N GLY A 35 -6.07 -34.40 12.39
CA GLY A 35 -6.30 -33.20 11.58
C GLY A 35 -7.74 -32.73 11.58
N GLU A 36 -8.65 -33.64 11.92
CA GLU A 36 -10.09 -33.38 11.97
C GLU A 36 -10.49 -32.70 13.28
N VAL A 37 -11.21 -31.58 13.17
CA VAL A 37 -11.83 -30.90 14.31
C VAL A 37 -13.25 -31.40 14.46
N THR A 38 -13.50 -32.20 15.50
CA THR A 38 -14.79 -32.85 15.74
C THR A 38 -15.62 -32.13 16.79
N LYS A 39 -14.97 -31.50 17.78
CA LYS A 39 -15.66 -30.83 18.89
C LYS A 39 -15.76 -29.32 18.68
N PRO A 40 -16.89 -28.69 19.03
CA PRO A 40 -17.06 -27.24 18.93
C PRO A 40 -16.36 -26.49 20.07
N TYR A 41 -15.78 -27.17 21.05
CA TYR A 41 -15.20 -26.50 22.21
C TYR A 41 -13.81 -25.91 21.92
N THR A 42 -13.45 -24.84 22.65
CA THR A 42 -12.19 -24.11 22.51
C THR A 42 -11.21 -24.47 23.63
N PHE A 43 -11.42 -23.92 24.81
CA PHE A 43 -10.65 -24.16 26.03
C PHE A 43 -11.56 -24.69 27.14
N HIS A 44 -10.99 -25.53 27.99
CA HIS A 44 -11.71 -26.05 29.15
C HIS A 44 -11.74 -25.00 30.27
N TYR A 45 -12.94 -24.64 30.71
CA TYR A 45 -13.21 -23.55 31.66
C TYR A 45 -12.41 -23.59 32.97
N LYS A 46 -12.10 -24.78 33.52
CA LYS A 46 -11.31 -24.89 34.77
C LYS A 46 -9.80 -24.88 34.57
N THR A 47 -9.31 -25.45 33.47
CA THR A 47 -7.88 -25.73 33.30
C THR A 47 -7.20 -24.75 32.37
N ASN A 48 -7.98 -23.92 31.66
CA ASN A 48 -7.52 -23.05 30.57
C ASN A 48 -6.64 -23.79 29.55
N LYS A 49 -6.78 -25.11 29.46
CA LYS A 49 -6.11 -25.95 28.47
C LYS A 49 -7.03 -26.15 27.26
N PRO A 50 -6.48 -26.22 26.05
CA PRO A 50 -7.27 -26.45 24.85
C PRO A 50 -7.91 -27.84 24.91
N GLU A 51 -9.16 -27.93 24.48
CA GLU A 51 -9.86 -29.22 24.49
C GLU A 51 -9.32 -30.15 23.38
N LYS A 52 -9.21 -31.45 23.70
CA LYS A 52 -8.85 -32.48 22.73
C LYS A 52 -9.88 -32.52 21.60
N ASP A 53 -9.38 -32.50 20.37
CA ASP A 53 -10.15 -32.48 19.11
C ASP A 53 -11.08 -31.27 18.93
N GLY A 54 -10.88 -30.24 19.74
CA GLY A 54 -11.53 -28.94 19.60
C GLY A 54 -10.77 -27.97 18.70
N LEU A 55 -11.28 -26.73 18.61
CA LEU A 55 -10.78 -25.68 17.73
C LEU A 55 -9.34 -25.23 18.04
N PHE A 56 -8.80 -25.51 19.23
CA PHE A 56 -7.45 -25.11 19.64
C PHE A 56 -6.53 -26.28 19.97
N CYS A 57 -6.97 -27.51 19.66
CA CYS A 57 -6.30 -28.76 20.00
C CYS A 57 -4.81 -28.75 19.62
N GLU A 58 -3.94 -28.96 20.61
CA GLU A 58 -2.49 -29.01 20.40
C GLU A 58 -2.05 -30.18 19.53
N ARG A 59 -2.79 -31.29 19.57
CA ARG A 59 -2.52 -32.48 18.74
C ARG A 59 -2.69 -32.17 17.25
N ILE A 60 -3.66 -31.31 16.90
CA ILE A 60 -3.95 -30.93 15.51
C ILE A 60 -3.03 -29.79 15.05
N PHE A 61 -3.00 -28.69 15.81
CA PHE A 61 -2.36 -27.44 15.37
C PHE A 61 -0.91 -27.26 15.83
N GLY A 62 -0.46 -28.05 16.82
CA GLY A 62 0.86 -27.93 17.44
C GLY A 62 0.84 -27.33 18.85
N PRO A 63 1.99 -27.31 19.55
CA PRO A 63 2.09 -26.93 20.97
C PRO A 63 1.93 -25.42 21.20
N ILE A 64 1.33 -25.02 22.33
CA ILE A 64 1.18 -23.60 22.71
C ILE A 64 2.54 -22.97 23.04
N LYS A 65 3.38 -23.70 23.78
CA LYS A 65 4.74 -23.28 24.13
C LYS A 65 5.74 -24.21 23.45
N SER A 66 6.78 -23.62 22.88
CA SER A 66 7.81 -24.35 22.12
C SER A 66 8.44 -25.45 22.99
N GLY A 67 8.42 -26.69 22.50
CA GLY A 67 8.99 -27.85 23.19
C GLY A 67 8.17 -28.42 24.36
N ILE A 68 6.99 -27.88 24.67
CA ILE A 68 6.12 -28.37 25.77
C ILE A 68 4.86 -29.02 25.16
N CYS A 69 4.55 -30.26 25.57
CA CYS A 69 3.33 -30.94 25.15
C CYS A 69 2.14 -30.65 26.10
N ALA A 70 0.92 -31.05 25.69
CA ALA A 70 -0.31 -30.87 26.48
C ALA A 70 -0.25 -31.48 27.90
N CYS A 71 0.48 -32.60 28.04
CA CYS A 71 0.67 -33.29 29.32
C CYS A 71 1.65 -32.56 30.26
N GLY A 72 2.43 -31.61 29.75
CA GLY A 72 3.45 -30.88 30.50
C GLY A 72 4.87 -31.44 30.35
N ASN A 73 5.06 -32.51 29.56
CA ASN A 73 6.41 -33.00 29.25
C ASN A 73 7.12 -31.97 28.38
N TYR A 74 8.37 -31.67 28.73
CA TYR A 74 9.21 -30.72 28.02
C TYR A 74 10.36 -31.44 27.33
N ARG A 75 10.69 -31.01 26.11
CA ARG A 75 11.89 -31.42 25.37
C ARG A 75 12.56 -30.21 24.73
N VAL A 76 13.89 -30.23 24.72
CA VAL A 76 14.70 -29.19 24.06
C VAL A 76 14.58 -29.36 22.55
N ILE A 77 14.31 -28.26 21.84
CA ILE A 77 14.17 -28.26 20.38
C ILE A 77 15.59 -28.29 19.79
N GLY A 78 15.94 -29.36 19.08
CA GLY A 78 17.20 -29.48 18.35
C GLY A 78 18.07 -30.70 18.67
N ASP A 79 17.68 -31.55 19.63
CA ASP A 79 18.36 -32.82 19.85
C ASP A 79 17.92 -33.83 18.75
N GLU A 80 18.75 -33.98 17.71
CA GLU A 80 18.53 -34.89 16.56
C GLU A 80 18.63 -36.40 16.91
N LYS A 81 18.60 -36.79 18.19
CA LYS A 81 18.82 -38.19 18.58
C LYS A 81 17.49 -38.91 18.79
N GLU A 82 17.23 -39.90 17.92
CA GLU A 82 16.46 -41.17 18.03
C GLU A 82 15.13 -41.23 18.83
N ASP A 83 14.63 -40.12 19.35
CA ASP A 83 13.41 -40.08 20.15
C ASP A 83 12.17 -39.76 19.31
N PRO A 84 10.99 -40.28 19.68
CA PRO A 84 9.77 -40.01 18.95
C PRO A 84 9.46 -38.51 18.94
N GLN A 85 9.27 -37.94 17.75
CA GLN A 85 8.90 -36.52 17.52
C GLN A 85 7.56 -36.14 18.18
N PHE A 86 6.76 -37.13 18.57
CA PHE A 86 5.46 -36.99 19.20
C PHE A 86 5.47 -37.52 20.63
N CYS A 87 4.68 -36.89 21.50
CA CYS A 87 4.42 -37.41 22.84
C CYS A 87 3.53 -38.67 22.77
N GLU A 88 3.95 -39.79 23.36
CA GLU A 88 3.20 -41.06 23.36
C GLU A 88 1.82 -40.95 24.05
N GLN A 89 1.70 -40.09 25.06
CA GLN A 89 0.46 -39.95 25.85
C GLN A 89 -0.58 -39.01 25.21
N CYS A 90 -0.16 -37.91 24.58
CA CYS A 90 -1.08 -36.92 24.01
C CYS A 90 -0.99 -36.74 22.49
N GLY A 91 -0.02 -37.36 21.82
CA GLY A 91 0.19 -37.23 20.37
C GLY A 91 0.60 -35.83 19.91
N VAL A 92 1.03 -34.95 20.83
CA VAL A 92 1.47 -33.59 20.49
C VAL A 92 2.91 -33.64 20.01
N GLU A 93 3.18 -32.93 18.92
CA GLU A 93 4.49 -32.80 18.30
C GLU A 93 5.40 -31.84 19.09
N PHE A 94 6.65 -32.24 19.37
CA PHE A 94 7.63 -31.40 20.05
C PHE A 94 8.32 -30.44 19.06
N VAL A 95 7.61 -29.37 18.70
CA VAL A 95 8.08 -28.33 17.76
C VAL A 95 7.95 -26.93 18.34
N ASP A 96 8.42 -25.94 17.59
CA ASP A 96 8.20 -24.54 17.91
C ASP A 96 6.72 -24.15 17.79
N SER A 97 6.20 -23.37 18.74
CA SER A 97 4.81 -22.90 18.74
C SER A 97 4.45 -22.09 17.50
N ARG A 98 5.44 -21.56 16.77
CA ARG A 98 5.27 -20.92 15.46
C ARG A 98 4.50 -21.78 14.46
N ILE A 99 4.52 -23.11 14.58
CA ILE A 99 3.76 -24.01 13.70
C ILE A 99 2.25 -23.74 13.75
N ARG A 100 1.72 -23.25 14.89
CA ARG A 100 0.30 -22.90 15.08
C ARG A 100 -0.16 -21.71 14.23
N ARG A 101 0.76 -21.02 13.54
CA ARG A 101 0.46 -19.98 12.54
C ARG A 101 0.23 -20.53 11.14
N TYR A 102 0.71 -21.74 10.86
CA TYR A 102 0.74 -22.32 9.52
C TYR A 102 -0.08 -23.61 9.42
N GLN A 103 -0.13 -24.40 10.49
CA GLN A 103 -0.83 -25.69 10.48
C GLN A 103 -2.34 -25.48 10.39
N MET A 104 -2.95 -26.03 9.33
CA MET A 104 -4.40 -26.04 9.14
C MET A 104 -5.02 -27.30 9.75
N GLY A 105 -6.29 -27.18 10.12
CA GLY A 105 -7.16 -28.31 10.42
C GLY A 105 -8.22 -28.48 9.34
N TYR A 106 -9.09 -29.46 9.46
CA TYR A 106 -10.26 -29.58 8.61
C TYR A 106 -11.49 -30.06 9.39
N ILE A 107 -12.68 -29.75 8.88
CA ILE A 107 -13.95 -30.31 9.33
C ILE A 107 -14.49 -31.17 8.19
N LYS A 108 -14.82 -32.42 8.49
CA LYS A 108 -15.50 -33.30 7.54
C LYS A 108 -16.99 -33.01 7.58
N LEU A 109 -17.53 -32.46 6.50
CA LEU A 109 -18.94 -32.14 6.41
C LEU A 109 -19.75 -33.42 6.19
N ALA A 110 -20.82 -33.59 6.97
CA ALA A 110 -21.77 -34.69 6.83
C ALA A 110 -22.52 -34.61 5.49
N TYR A 111 -22.75 -33.39 5.02
CA TYR A 111 -23.44 -33.08 3.77
C TYR A 111 -22.56 -32.19 2.87
N PRO A 112 -22.51 -32.39 1.54
CA PRO A 112 -21.75 -31.53 0.63
C PRO A 112 -22.34 -30.12 0.56
N VAL A 113 -21.54 -29.11 0.94
CA VAL A 113 -21.97 -27.71 1.02
C VAL A 113 -21.45 -26.92 -0.18
N MET A 114 -22.30 -26.08 -0.75
CA MET A 114 -21.94 -25.20 -1.86
C MET A 114 -21.08 -24.03 -1.38
N HIS A 115 -20.04 -23.66 -2.12
CA HIS A 115 -19.28 -22.46 -1.78
C HIS A 115 -20.03 -21.21 -2.28
N VAL A 116 -20.42 -20.32 -1.35
CA VAL A 116 -21.27 -19.14 -1.62
C VAL A 116 -20.77 -18.25 -2.76
N TRP A 117 -19.45 -17.99 -2.84
CA TRP A 117 -18.88 -17.17 -3.91
C TRP A 117 -19.19 -17.67 -5.33
N TYR A 118 -19.24 -18.99 -5.55
CA TYR A 118 -19.49 -19.52 -6.91
C TYR A 118 -20.98 -19.59 -7.27
N LEU A 119 -21.85 -19.51 -6.26
CA LEU A 119 -23.31 -19.54 -6.44
C LEU A 119 -23.89 -18.13 -6.55
N LYS A 120 -23.59 -17.24 -5.59
CA LYS A 120 -24.30 -15.97 -5.39
C LYS A 120 -23.61 -14.75 -5.99
N ARG A 121 -22.27 -14.71 -6.08
CA ARG A 121 -21.58 -13.56 -6.69
C ARG A 121 -21.87 -13.55 -8.19
N LEU A 122 -22.15 -12.36 -8.73
CA LEU A 122 -22.49 -12.18 -10.14
C LEU A 122 -21.24 -11.85 -10.96
N PRO A 123 -21.04 -12.47 -12.13
CA PRO A 123 -21.82 -13.59 -12.69
C PRO A 123 -21.56 -14.90 -11.94
N SER A 124 -22.62 -15.69 -11.70
CA SER A 124 -22.50 -16.96 -11.00
C SER A 124 -21.85 -18.02 -11.87
N TYR A 125 -20.76 -18.61 -11.38
CA TYR A 125 -19.98 -19.62 -12.10
C TYR A 125 -20.78 -20.93 -12.29
N ILE A 126 -21.57 -21.31 -11.27
CA ILE A 126 -22.38 -22.52 -11.32
C ILE A 126 -23.55 -22.35 -12.29
N VAL A 127 -24.21 -21.19 -12.26
CA VAL A 127 -25.27 -20.81 -13.23
C VAL A 127 -24.74 -20.90 -14.66
N ASN A 128 -23.56 -20.33 -14.92
CA ASN A 128 -22.95 -20.35 -16.26
C ASN A 128 -22.66 -21.76 -16.76
N LEU A 129 -22.24 -22.69 -15.88
CA LEU A 129 -21.95 -24.07 -16.28
C LEU A 129 -23.22 -24.90 -16.49
N LEU A 130 -24.18 -24.81 -15.56
CA LEU A 130 -25.40 -25.61 -15.58
C LEU A 130 -26.51 -25.05 -16.48
N ASP A 131 -26.39 -23.79 -16.91
CA ASP A 131 -27.39 -23.11 -17.74
C ASP A 131 -28.80 -23.15 -17.14
N LYS A 132 -28.86 -22.81 -15.85
CA LYS A 132 -30.09 -22.72 -15.07
C LYS A 132 -30.18 -21.33 -14.44
N PRO A 133 -31.38 -20.75 -14.31
CA PRO A 133 -31.53 -19.47 -13.65
C PRO A 133 -31.08 -19.56 -12.19
N LEU A 134 -30.58 -18.45 -11.65
CA LEU A 134 -30.04 -18.39 -10.29
C LEU A 134 -31.07 -18.82 -9.24
N ASN A 135 -32.31 -18.34 -9.34
CA ASN A 135 -33.39 -18.67 -8.41
C ASN A 135 -33.61 -20.19 -8.30
N GLU A 136 -33.58 -20.92 -9.43
CA GLU A 136 -33.75 -22.37 -9.40
C GLU A 136 -32.63 -23.10 -8.64
N LEU A 137 -31.39 -22.61 -8.78
CA LEU A 137 -30.25 -23.20 -8.08
C LEU A 137 -30.24 -22.81 -6.60
N GLU A 138 -30.65 -21.59 -6.27
CA GLU A 138 -30.82 -21.15 -4.89
C GLU A 138 -31.92 -21.95 -4.19
N ASP A 139 -33.06 -22.14 -4.85
CA ASP A 139 -34.14 -22.96 -4.32
C ASP A 139 -33.67 -24.39 -4.12
N LEU A 140 -32.90 -24.96 -5.04
CA LEU A 140 -32.38 -26.31 -4.87
C LEU A 140 -31.43 -26.42 -3.65
N VAL A 141 -30.67 -25.36 -3.33
CA VAL A 141 -29.71 -25.32 -2.21
C VAL A 141 -30.38 -25.00 -0.87
N TYR A 142 -31.34 -24.07 -0.86
CA TYR A 142 -31.92 -23.50 0.37
C TYR A 142 -33.39 -23.86 0.61
N CYS A 143 -34.10 -24.39 -0.39
CA CYS A 143 -35.53 -24.74 -0.34
C CYS A 143 -35.72 -26.25 -0.59
N GLY A 144 -36.44 -26.91 0.32
CA GLY A 144 -36.27 -28.34 0.57
C GLY A 144 -36.67 -29.35 -0.50
N PHE A 145 -37.19 -29.00 -1.68
CA PHE A 145 -37.63 -29.99 -2.67
C PHE A 145 -37.50 -29.52 -4.13
N TYR A 146 -36.69 -30.23 -4.93
CA TYR A 146 -36.63 -30.09 -6.38
C TYR A 146 -36.72 -31.48 -7.04
N PHE A 147 -37.55 -31.61 -8.09
CA PHE A 147 -37.54 -32.81 -8.94
C PHE A 147 -36.32 -32.76 -9.85
N ALA A 148 -35.22 -33.33 -9.39
CA ALA A 148 -34.07 -33.56 -10.25
C ALA A 148 -34.35 -34.79 -11.13
N ARG A 149 -34.10 -34.69 -12.43
CA ARG A 149 -34.04 -35.89 -13.28
C ARG A 149 -33.14 -36.95 -12.64
N PRO A 150 -33.39 -38.25 -12.89
CA PRO A 150 -32.56 -39.30 -12.35
C PRO A 150 -31.10 -39.04 -12.69
N ILE A 151 -30.31 -39.03 -11.63
CA ILE A 151 -28.98 -39.62 -11.56
C ILE A 151 -28.93 -40.79 -12.55
N ASP A 152 -28.02 -40.69 -13.52
CA ASP A 152 -27.93 -41.58 -14.67
C ASP A 152 -28.26 -43.04 -14.32
N LYS A 153 -29.19 -43.64 -15.10
CA LYS A 153 -29.56 -45.07 -15.16
C LYS A 153 -30.69 -45.60 -14.26
N LYS A 154 -31.60 -44.77 -13.73
CA LYS A 154 -32.86 -45.27 -13.12
C LYS A 154 -34.09 -44.90 -13.97
N PRO A 155 -35.02 -45.84 -14.27
CA PRO A 155 -36.22 -45.55 -15.05
C PRO A 155 -37.13 -44.58 -14.28
N THR A 156 -37.63 -43.55 -14.99
CA THR A 156 -38.57 -42.55 -14.46
C THR A 156 -39.99 -43.11 -14.42
N PHE A 157 -40.68 -42.98 -13.28
CA PHE A 157 -42.07 -43.36 -13.06
C PHE A 157 -43.07 -42.29 -13.52
N LEU A 158 -42.88 -41.02 -13.16
CA LEU A 158 -43.95 -40.00 -13.34
C LEU A 158 -43.68 -38.94 -14.42
N ARG A 159 -42.48 -38.89 -15.02
CA ARG A 159 -42.09 -37.86 -16.02
C ARG A 159 -42.42 -36.41 -15.61
N LEU A 160 -42.56 -36.13 -14.31
CA LEU A 160 -42.89 -34.79 -13.80
C LEU A 160 -41.69 -33.86 -13.99
N ARG A 161 -41.94 -32.63 -14.44
CA ARG A 161 -40.96 -31.53 -14.55
C ARG A 161 -41.48 -30.32 -13.77
N GLY A 162 -40.60 -29.62 -13.04
CA GLY A 162 -40.89 -28.32 -12.43
C GLY A 162 -40.31 -28.16 -11.02
N LEU A 163 -40.25 -26.90 -10.57
CA LEU A 163 -40.07 -26.56 -9.15
C LEU A 163 -41.42 -26.66 -8.44
N LEU A 164 -41.39 -27.14 -7.20
CA LEU A 164 -42.53 -27.03 -6.30
C LEU A 164 -42.11 -26.14 -5.14
N GLU A 165 -42.65 -24.92 -5.10
CA GLU A 165 -42.47 -24.02 -3.96
C GLU A 165 -43.17 -24.57 -2.72
N TYR A 166 -42.51 -24.43 -1.58
CA TYR A 166 -42.94 -24.94 -0.28
C TYR A 166 -44.17 -24.20 0.29
N GLU A 167 -44.48 -22.99 -0.19
CA GLU A 167 -45.59 -22.19 0.33
C GLU A 167 -46.97 -22.76 -0.01
N ILE A 168 -47.07 -23.68 -0.98
CA ILE A 168 -48.32 -24.36 -1.27
C ILE A 168 -48.39 -25.62 -0.39
N GLN A 169 -49.24 -25.54 0.63
CA GLN A 169 -49.51 -26.53 1.67
C GLN A 169 -50.14 -27.90 1.25
N PRO A 170 -50.49 -28.26 -0.02
CA PRO A 170 -51.25 -29.49 -0.28
C PRO A 170 -50.41 -30.73 -0.65
N TRP A 171 -49.10 -30.66 -0.91
CA TRP A 171 -48.35 -31.84 -1.40
C TRP A 171 -47.98 -32.87 -0.33
N LYS A 172 -47.74 -32.41 0.91
CA LYS A 172 -47.51 -33.24 2.10
C LYS A 172 -48.64 -34.24 2.34
N TYR A 173 -49.85 -33.89 1.88
CA TYR A 173 -51.01 -34.78 1.88
C TYR A 173 -51.24 -35.43 0.51
N ARG A 174 -51.11 -34.71 -0.62
CA ARG A 174 -51.50 -35.27 -1.93
C ARG A 174 -50.57 -36.35 -2.49
N ILE A 175 -49.24 -36.21 -2.44
CA ILE A 175 -48.35 -37.20 -3.09
C ILE A 175 -48.28 -38.52 -2.30
N PRO A 176 -48.18 -38.50 -0.95
CA PRO A 176 -48.20 -39.74 -0.16
C PRO A 176 -49.53 -40.50 -0.25
N ILE A 177 -50.64 -39.86 -0.63
CA ILE A 177 -51.91 -40.57 -0.89
C ILE A 177 -51.79 -41.49 -2.11
N PHE A 178 -50.96 -41.15 -3.10
CA PHE A 178 -50.79 -41.94 -4.33
C PHE A 178 -49.74 -43.06 -4.21
N PHE A 179 -48.95 -43.08 -3.13
CA PHE A 179 -47.88 -44.05 -2.92
C PHE A 179 -47.91 -44.62 -1.50
N THR A 180 -47.92 -45.94 -1.32
CA THR A 180 -47.55 -46.57 -0.03
C THR A 180 -46.23 -45.96 0.49
N THR A 181 -46.07 -45.78 1.81
CA THR A 181 -44.86 -45.19 2.44
C THR A 181 -43.57 -45.73 1.83
N ARG A 182 -43.49 -47.06 1.68
CA ARG A 182 -42.33 -47.74 1.07
C ARG A 182 -42.10 -47.37 -0.41
N SER A 183 -43.16 -47.29 -1.22
CA SER A 183 -43.07 -46.91 -2.64
C SER A 183 -42.75 -45.42 -2.83
N PHE A 184 -43.20 -44.56 -1.92
CA PHE A 184 -42.84 -43.14 -1.90
C PHE A 184 -41.35 -42.96 -1.62
N ASP A 185 -40.80 -43.68 -0.63
CA ASP A 185 -39.36 -43.67 -0.36
C ASP A 185 -38.55 -44.18 -1.57
N THR A 186 -39.07 -45.19 -2.26
CA THR A 186 -38.42 -45.74 -3.46
C THR A 186 -38.45 -44.75 -4.63
N PHE A 187 -39.57 -44.05 -4.83
CA PHE A 187 -39.74 -43.01 -5.85
C PHE A 187 -38.85 -41.80 -5.56
N ARG A 188 -38.87 -41.33 -4.32
CA ARG A 188 -38.10 -40.19 -3.85
C ARG A 188 -36.60 -40.42 -3.98
N ASN A 189 -36.07 -41.56 -3.55
CA ASN A 189 -34.65 -41.93 -3.72
C ASN A 189 -34.22 -42.15 -5.19
N ARG A 190 -35.16 -42.11 -6.14
CA ARG A 190 -34.92 -42.25 -7.59
C ARG A 190 -35.05 -40.93 -8.35
N GLU A 191 -36.00 -40.07 -7.98
CA GLU A 191 -36.39 -38.87 -8.76
C GLU A 191 -36.32 -37.56 -7.97
N MET A 192 -35.96 -37.59 -6.68
CA MET A 192 -35.79 -36.39 -5.88
C MET A 192 -34.36 -36.34 -5.37
N SER A 193 -33.66 -35.25 -5.66
CA SER A 193 -32.36 -34.96 -5.05
C SER A 193 -32.33 -33.50 -4.66
N THR A 194 -31.93 -33.25 -3.42
CA THR A 194 -31.97 -31.93 -2.79
C THR A 194 -30.57 -31.47 -2.45
N GLY A 195 -30.36 -30.15 -2.41
CA GLY A 195 -29.17 -29.47 -1.92
C GLY A 195 -27.88 -29.63 -2.74
N GLY A 196 -26.75 -29.27 -2.11
CA GLY A 196 -25.41 -29.27 -2.72
C GLY A 196 -24.92 -30.63 -3.20
N GLY A 197 -25.44 -31.75 -2.67
CA GLY A 197 -25.16 -33.09 -3.16
C GLY A 197 -25.60 -33.32 -4.60
N SER A 198 -26.80 -32.82 -4.97
CA SER A 198 -27.33 -32.90 -6.33
C SER A 198 -26.52 -32.06 -7.31
N ILE A 199 -26.20 -30.81 -6.94
CA ILE A 199 -25.39 -29.90 -7.78
C ILE A 199 -24.02 -30.49 -8.03
N ARG A 200 -23.38 -31.05 -6.99
CA ARG A 200 -22.08 -31.71 -7.13
C ARG A 200 -22.12 -32.83 -8.16
N GLN A 201 -23.20 -33.61 -8.16
CA GLN A 201 -23.35 -34.72 -9.10
C GLN A 201 -23.59 -34.21 -10.53
N GLN A 202 -24.43 -33.19 -10.70
CA GLN A 202 -24.61 -32.53 -12.00
C GLN A 202 -23.26 -32.01 -12.52
N LEU A 203 -22.50 -31.29 -11.69
CA LEU A 203 -21.17 -30.77 -12.04
C LEU A 203 -20.13 -31.88 -12.33
N ALA A 204 -20.25 -33.05 -11.68
CA ALA A 204 -19.35 -34.18 -11.91
C ALA A 204 -19.63 -34.90 -13.24
N ASN A 205 -20.88 -34.86 -13.70
CA ASN A 205 -21.33 -35.48 -14.94
C ASN A 205 -21.19 -34.57 -16.18
N LEU A 206 -20.75 -33.32 -16.01
CA LEU A 206 -20.59 -32.40 -17.13
C LEU A 206 -19.41 -32.79 -18.02
N ASP A 207 -19.66 -32.91 -19.32
CA ASP A 207 -18.61 -32.91 -20.33
C ASP A 207 -18.35 -31.48 -20.81
N LEU A 208 -17.21 -30.93 -20.38
CA LEU A 208 -16.79 -29.56 -20.71
C LEU A 208 -16.57 -29.35 -22.22
N ARG A 209 -16.16 -30.39 -22.96
CA ARG A 209 -15.97 -30.28 -24.41
C ARG A 209 -17.31 -30.15 -25.12
N SER A 210 -18.26 -31.03 -24.76
CA SER A 210 -19.63 -30.95 -25.27
C SER A 210 -20.29 -29.60 -24.98
N ILE A 211 -20.04 -28.98 -23.82
CA ILE A 211 -20.57 -27.66 -23.49
C ILE A 211 -20.00 -26.57 -24.42
N ILE A 212 -18.70 -26.64 -24.73
CA ILE A 212 -18.06 -25.67 -25.64
C ILE A 212 -18.67 -25.80 -27.03
N ASP A 213 -18.77 -27.04 -27.54
CA ASP A 213 -19.29 -27.30 -28.88
C ASP A 213 -20.77 -26.91 -28.99
N SER A 214 -21.59 -27.28 -28.00
CA SER A 214 -23.02 -26.92 -27.98
C SER A 214 -23.23 -25.41 -27.88
N SER A 215 -22.46 -24.73 -27.03
CA SER A 215 -22.58 -23.28 -26.84
C SER A 215 -22.08 -22.50 -28.07
N LEU A 216 -21.12 -23.05 -28.82
CA LEU A 216 -20.62 -22.46 -30.05
C LEU A 216 -21.64 -22.58 -31.19
N ILE A 217 -22.33 -23.72 -31.29
CA ILE A 217 -23.42 -23.92 -32.26
C ILE A 217 -24.53 -22.92 -31.96
N GLU A 218 -25.03 -22.87 -30.71
CA GLU A 218 -26.08 -21.95 -30.29
C GLU A 218 -25.69 -20.48 -30.53
N TRP A 219 -24.43 -20.12 -30.28
CA TRP A 219 -23.96 -18.76 -30.50
C TRP A 219 -23.97 -18.36 -31.97
N LYS A 220 -23.62 -19.27 -32.89
CA LYS A 220 -23.68 -19.05 -34.34
C LYS A 220 -25.11 -18.94 -34.85
N GLU A 221 -26.01 -19.79 -34.37
CA GLU A 221 -27.44 -19.73 -34.71
C GLU A 221 -28.02 -18.35 -34.36
N LEU A 222 -27.71 -17.83 -33.17
CA LEU A 222 -28.12 -16.50 -32.75
C LEU A 222 -27.43 -15.37 -33.53
N GLU A 223 -26.27 -15.61 -34.14
CA GLU A 223 -25.57 -14.63 -35.01
C GLU A 223 -26.24 -14.48 -36.37
N GLU A 224 -26.80 -15.57 -36.90
CA GLU A 224 -27.55 -15.60 -38.15
C GLU A 224 -28.97 -15.00 -38.01
N GLU A 225 -29.49 -14.87 -36.79
CA GLU A 225 -30.75 -14.15 -36.52
C GLU A 225 -30.59 -12.64 -36.78
N GLU A 226 -31.27 -12.14 -37.82
CA GLU A 226 -31.35 -10.71 -38.11
C GLU A 226 -32.09 -9.95 -36.99
N PRO A 227 -31.69 -8.69 -36.68
CA PRO A 227 -32.36 -7.88 -35.67
C PRO A 227 -33.84 -7.71 -36.03
N THR A 228 -34.72 -8.06 -35.09
CA THR A 228 -36.18 -8.07 -35.30
C THR A 228 -36.79 -6.66 -35.27
N GLY A 229 -35.98 -5.64 -34.94
CA GLY A 229 -36.41 -4.24 -34.79
C GLY A 229 -37.05 -3.94 -33.43
N ASN A 230 -37.25 -4.95 -32.59
CA ASN A 230 -37.74 -4.83 -31.22
C ASN A 230 -36.55 -4.81 -30.24
N GLU A 231 -36.28 -3.64 -29.65
CA GLU A 231 -35.13 -3.47 -28.75
C GLU A 231 -35.09 -4.48 -27.59
N TRP A 232 -36.24 -4.96 -27.10
CA TRP A 232 -36.27 -5.90 -25.98
C TRP A 232 -35.81 -7.30 -26.39
N GLU A 233 -36.21 -7.75 -27.58
CA GLU A 233 -35.83 -9.06 -28.14
C GLU A 233 -34.36 -9.06 -28.55
N ASP A 234 -33.89 -8.01 -29.21
CA ASP A 234 -32.49 -7.85 -29.59
C ASP A 234 -31.58 -7.81 -28.35
N ARG A 235 -31.99 -7.13 -27.26
CA ARG A 235 -31.27 -7.16 -25.96
C ARG A 235 -31.31 -8.53 -25.28
N LYS A 236 -32.34 -9.34 -25.50
CA LYS A 236 -32.43 -10.70 -24.94
C LYS A 236 -31.47 -11.63 -25.68
N VAL A 237 -31.43 -11.56 -27.00
CA VAL A 237 -30.47 -12.28 -27.85
C VAL A 237 -29.04 -11.87 -27.49
N GLY A 238 -28.76 -10.57 -27.38
CA GLY A 238 -27.45 -10.06 -26.95
C GLY A 238 -27.01 -10.61 -25.59
N ARG A 239 -27.90 -10.59 -24.58
CA ARG A 239 -27.62 -11.18 -23.26
C ARG A 239 -27.32 -12.68 -23.32
N ARG A 240 -28.01 -13.42 -24.20
CA ARG A 240 -27.77 -14.86 -24.41
C ARG A 240 -26.42 -15.10 -25.08
N LYS A 241 -26.05 -14.30 -26.09
CA LYS A 241 -24.72 -14.34 -26.72
C LYS A 241 -23.60 -14.11 -25.70
N ASP A 242 -23.71 -13.08 -24.86
CA ASP A 242 -22.74 -12.77 -23.80
C ASP A 242 -22.65 -13.88 -22.74
N PHE A 243 -23.78 -14.53 -22.43
CA PHE A 243 -23.81 -15.69 -21.55
C PHE A 243 -23.04 -16.88 -22.15
N LEU A 244 -23.28 -17.21 -23.43
CA LEU A 244 -22.60 -18.31 -24.12
C LEU A 244 -21.09 -18.09 -24.22
N LEU A 245 -20.66 -16.85 -24.50
CA LEU A 245 -19.24 -16.48 -24.49
C LEU A 245 -18.59 -16.75 -23.13
N ARG A 246 -19.22 -16.27 -22.04
CA ARG A 246 -18.73 -16.52 -20.67
C ARG A 246 -18.72 -18.01 -20.33
N ARG A 247 -19.75 -18.77 -20.73
CA ARG A 247 -19.84 -20.22 -20.51
C ARG A 247 -18.71 -20.98 -21.22
N MET A 248 -18.46 -20.66 -22.49
CA MET A 248 -17.36 -21.25 -23.26
C MET A 248 -15.99 -20.90 -22.68
N GLU A 249 -15.79 -19.64 -22.29
CA GLU A 249 -14.53 -19.18 -21.68
C GLU A 249 -14.26 -19.91 -20.35
N LEU A 250 -15.26 -20.02 -19.48
CA LEU A 250 -15.15 -20.77 -18.23
C LEU A 250 -14.80 -22.24 -18.47
N ALA A 251 -15.49 -22.92 -19.39
CA ALA A 251 -15.20 -24.32 -19.73
C ALA A 251 -13.77 -24.49 -20.27
N LYS A 252 -13.32 -23.58 -21.15
CA LYS A 252 -11.93 -23.55 -21.65
C LYS A 252 -10.92 -23.37 -20.52
N HIS A 253 -11.21 -22.53 -19.52
CA HIS A 253 -10.34 -22.35 -18.36
C HIS A 253 -10.22 -23.61 -17.50
N PHE A 254 -11.32 -24.32 -17.23
CA PHE A 254 -11.28 -25.58 -16.48
C PHE A 254 -10.44 -26.64 -17.21
N ILE A 255 -10.60 -26.77 -18.53
CA ILE A 255 -9.80 -27.69 -19.35
C ILE A 255 -8.32 -27.33 -19.30
N ARG A 256 -7.97 -26.05 -19.52
CA ARG A 256 -6.57 -25.58 -19.51
C ARG A 256 -5.89 -25.77 -18.16
N THR A 257 -6.63 -25.58 -17.07
CA THR A 257 -6.08 -25.64 -15.70
C THR A 257 -6.11 -27.04 -15.10
N ASN A 258 -6.76 -28.00 -15.76
CA ASN A 258 -7.04 -29.35 -15.27
C ASN A 258 -7.72 -29.37 -13.89
N ILE A 259 -8.67 -28.45 -13.70
CA ILE A 259 -9.46 -28.30 -12.47
C ILE A 259 -10.85 -28.88 -12.73
N GLU A 260 -11.41 -29.58 -11.74
CA GLU A 260 -12.75 -30.14 -11.87
C GLU A 260 -13.82 -29.18 -11.30
N PRO A 261 -14.93 -28.91 -12.02
CA PRO A 261 -16.01 -28.04 -11.54
C PRO A 261 -16.63 -28.49 -10.21
N LYS A 262 -16.62 -29.81 -9.93
CA LYS A 262 -17.18 -30.39 -8.70
C LYS A 262 -16.46 -29.93 -7.41
N TRP A 263 -15.29 -29.30 -7.52
CA TRP A 263 -14.55 -28.75 -6.37
C TRP A 263 -15.16 -27.44 -5.84
N MET A 264 -16.09 -26.81 -6.58
CA MET A 264 -16.90 -25.70 -6.05
C MET A 264 -17.86 -26.14 -4.92
N VAL A 265 -18.05 -27.46 -4.74
CA VAL A 265 -18.82 -28.06 -3.65
C VAL A 265 -17.87 -28.67 -2.62
N LEU A 266 -17.91 -28.13 -1.41
CA LEU A 266 -17.05 -28.50 -0.29
C LEU A 266 -17.57 -29.77 0.39
N ARG A 267 -16.68 -30.76 0.51
CA ARG A 267 -16.87 -31.93 1.41
C ARG A 267 -16.02 -31.83 2.67
N LEU A 268 -14.87 -31.17 2.55
CA LEU A 268 -13.97 -30.85 3.65
C LEU A 268 -13.88 -29.34 3.72
N LEU A 269 -14.10 -28.79 4.91
CA LEU A 269 -13.95 -27.36 5.18
C LEU A 269 -12.62 -27.13 5.90
N PRO A 270 -11.67 -26.37 5.34
CA PRO A 270 -10.43 -26.07 6.02
C PRO A 270 -10.67 -25.16 7.24
N VAL A 271 -9.98 -25.46 8.33
CA VAL A 271 -9.98 -24.66 9.56
C VAL A 271 -8.69 -23.87 9.64
N LEU A 272 -8.82 -22.55 9.77
CA LEU A 272 -7.67 -21.66 9.90
C LEU A 272 -6.80 -22.01 11.13
N PRO A 273 -5.47 -21.78 11.04
CA PRO A 273 -4.58 -21.92 12.18
C PRO A 273 -5.02 -21.06 13.38
N PRO A 274 -4.91 -21.54 14.63
CA PRO A 274 -5.40 -20.85 15.83
C PRO A 274 -4.86 -19.44 16.02
N GLU A 275 -3.60 -19.19 15.67
CA GLU A 275 -2.97 -17.88 15.83
C GLU A 275 -3.56 -16.80 14.90
N LEU A 276 -4.25 -17.20 13.82
CA LEU A 276 -4.97 -16.27 12.95
C LEU A 276 -6.38 -15.95 13.47
N ARG A 277 -6.83 -16.68 14.51
CA ARG A 277 -8.14 -16.55 15.16
C ARG A 277 -7.98 -16.62 16.69
N PRO A 278 -7.19 -15.72 17.29
CA PRO A 278 -6.76 -15.84 18.68
C PRO A 278 -7.93 -15.66 19.66
N ILE A 279 -7.71 -16.12 20.88
CA ILE A 279 -8.56 -15.88 22.04
C ILE A 279 -7.70 -15.16 23.07
N TYR A 280 -8.16 -14.02 23.55
CA TYR A 280 -7.45 -13.22 24.55
C TYR A 280 -8.25 -13.16 25.85
N HIS A 281 -7.57 -13.34 26.96
CA HIS A 281 -8.10 -12.98 28.28
C HIS A 281 -7.69 -11.53 28.55
N ILE A 282 -8.67 -10.63 28.70
CA ILE A 282 -8.41 -9.25 29.13
C ILE A 282 -8.27 -9.22 30.65
N ASP A 283 -9.29 -9.74 31.33
CA ASP A 283 -9.39 -9.93 32.79
C ASP A 283 -9.77 -11.39 33.08
N GLU A 284 -9.67 -11.85 34.34
CA GLU A 284 -9.93 -13.26 34.72
C GLU A 284 -11.27 -13.80 34.19
N ASP A 285 -12.30 -12.95 34.08
CA ASP A 285 -13.64 -13.34 33.61
C ASP A 285 -13.97 -12.92 32.16
N LYS A 286 -13.16 -12.05 31.52
CA LYS A 286 -13.49 -11.50 30.19
C LYS A 286 -12.62 -12.11 29.10
N LEU A 287 -13.23 -13.05 28.39
CA LEU A 287 -12.71 -13.70 27.19
C LEU A 287 -13.15 -12.95 25.93
N VAL A 288 -12.18 -12.51 25.13
CA VAL A 288 -12.41 -11.99 23.78
C VAL A 288 -12.04 -13.06 22.78
N THR A 289 -13.04 -13.60 22.09
CA THR A 289 -12.87 -14.56 21.00
C THR A 289 -12.99 -13.85 19.65
N SER A 290 -12.27 -14.34 18.63
CA SER A 290 -12.52 -13.88 17.26
C SER A 290 -13.86 -14.39 16.74
N ASP A 291 -14.62 -13.53 16.04
CA ASP A 291 -15.90 -13.83 15.39
C ASP A 291 -15.90 -15.16 14.60
N ILE A 292 -14.79 -15.46 13.90
CA ILE A 292 -14.58 -16.69 13.12
C ILE A 292 -14.73 -17.96 13.97
N ASN A 293 -14.27 -17.93 15.23
CA ASN A 293 -14.38 -19.08 16.12
C ASN A 293 -15.84 -19.40 16.41
N GLU A 294 -16.68 -18.40 16.69
CA GLU A 294 -18.11 -18.61 16.97
C GLU A 294 -18.84 -19.19 15.76
N ILE A 295 -18.48 -18.77 14.54
CA ILE A 295 -19.03 -19.36 13.32
C ILE A 295 -18.58 -20.82 13.16
N TYR A 296 -17.30 -21.13 13.37
CA TYR A 296 -16.82 -22.52 13.35
C TYR A 296 -17.53 -23.40 14.38
N ARG A 297 -17.76 -22.89 15.60
CA ARG A 297 -18.51 -23.60 16.64
C ARG A 297 -19.90 -23.98 16.16
N ARG A 298 -20.60 -23.05 15.51
CA ARG A 298 -21.94 -23.28 14.96
C ARG A 298 -21.93 -24.30 13.83
N ILE A 299 -20.94 -24.24 12.92
CA ILE A 299 -20.77 -25.22 11.85
C ILE A 299 -20.58 -26.63 12.43
N ILE A 300 -19.65 -26.80 13.38
CA ILE A 300 -19.36 -28.09 13.99
C ILE A 300 -20.59 -28.62 14.73
N TYR A 301 -21.29 -27.76 15.48
CA TYR A 301 -22.52 -28.14 16.18
C TYR A 301 -23.60 -28.65 15.22
N ARG A 302 -23.88 -27.90 14.13
CA ARG A 302 -24.86 -28.30 13.10
C ARG A 302 -24.44 -29.57 12.37
N ASN A 303 -23.15 -29.72 12.08
CA ASN A 303 -22.60 -30.89 11.41
C ASN A 303 -22.71 -32.15 12.27
N ASN A 304 -22.40 -32.06 13.56
CA ASN A 304 -22.53 -33.19 14.50
C ASN A 304 -24.00 -33.55 14.68
N THR A 305 -24.88 -32.56 14.86
CA THR A 305 -26.33 -32.78 14.95
C THR A 305 -26.86 -33.51 13.70
N LEU A 306 -26.42 -33.09 12.50
CA LEU A 306 -26.80 -33.75 11.25
C LEU A 306 -26.24 -35.17 11.15
N THR A 307 -24.99 -35.38 11.59
CA THR A 307 -24.35 -36.71 11.62
C THR A 307 -25.09 -37.67 12.56
N ASP A 308 -25.49 -37.19 13.73
CA ASP A 308 -26.25 -37.96 14.72
C ASP A 308 -27.64 -38.34 14.18
N LEU A 309 -28.31 -37.40 13.50
CA LEU A 309 -29.60 -37.67 12.83
C LEU A 309 -29.48 -38.70 11.71
N LEU A 310 -28.44 -38.61 10.87
CA LEU A 310 -28.18 -39.59 9.81
C LEU A 310 -27.85 -40.99 10.37
N THR A 311 -27.22 -41.06 11.54
CA THR A 311 -26.89 -42.33 12.22
C THR A 311 -28.11 -42.95 12.90
N THR A 312 -29.01 -42.12 13.45
CA THR A 312 -30.24 -42.53 14.16
C THR A 312 -31.42 -42.81 13.19
N SER A 313 -31.13 -42.97 11.90
CA SER A 313 -32.03 -42.83 10.73
C SER A 313 -33.25 -43.76 10.63
N ILE A 314 -33.49 -44.67 11.57
CA ILE A 314 -34.66 -45.56 11.51
C ILE A 314 -35.97 -44.82 11.90
N ALA A 315 -35.90 -43.69 12.61
CA ALA A 315 -37.09 -43.02 13.17
C ALA A 315 -37.19 -41.49 12.91
N THR A 316 -36.22 -40.87 12.23
CA THR A 316 -36.19 -39.41 12.06
C THR A 316 -36.92 -38.95 10.79
N PRO A 317 -37.90 -38.03 10.89
CA PRO A 317 -38.52 -37.42 9.71
C PRO A 317 -37.47 -36.71 8.83
N GLU A 318 -37.45 -37.02 7.54
CA GLU A 318 -36.45 -36.46 6.63
C GLU A 318 -36.61 -34.94 6.40
N GLU A 319 -37.77 -34.36 6.73
CA GLU A 319 -37.96 -32.90 6.77
C GLU A 319 -36.99 -32.23 7.75
N LEU A 320 -36.73 -32.88 8.89
CA LEU A 320 -35.76 -32.39 9.86
C LEU A 320 -34.34 -32.45 9.30
N ILE A 321 -34.01 -33.48 8.52
CA ILE A 321 -32.70 -33.62 7.87
C ILE A 321 -32.49 -32.46 6.89
N ILE A 322 -33.44 -32.20 6.01
CA ILE A 322 -33.37 -31.09 5.04
C ILE A 322 -33.25 -29.73 5.75
N SER A 323 -33.98 -29.54 6.86
CA SER A 323 -33.85 -28.33 7.68
C SER A 323 -32.45 -28.15 8.27
N GLN A 324 -31.81 -29.24 8.73
CA GLN A 324 -30.44 -29.19 9.25
C GLN A 324 -29.40 -29.02 8.14
N GLU A 325 -29.62 -29.61 6.95
CA GLU A 325 -28.78 -29.38 5.76
C GLU A 325 -28.76 -27.89 5.39
N LYS A 326 -29.94 -27.25 5.36
CA LYS A 326 -30.06 -25.80 5.13
C LYS A 326 -29.29 -25.00 6.18
N LEU A 327 -29.49 -25.29 7.46
CA LEU A 327 -28.81 -24.57 8.54
C LEU A 327 -27.29 -24.76 8.51
N LEU A 328 -26.81 -25.92 8.05
CA LEU A 328 -25.39 -26.17 7.84
C LEU A 328 -24.85 -25.35 6.66
N GLN A 329 -25.59 -25.30 5.55
CA GLN A 329 -25.25 -24.46 4.38
C GLN A 329 -25.16 -22.98 4.79
N GLU A 330 -26.18 -22.45 5.47
CA GLU A 330 -26.19 -21.06 5.95
C GLU A 330 -25.05 -20.75 6.91
N ALA A 331 -24.67 -21.70 7.79
CA ALA A 331 -23.54 -21.52 8.70
C ALA A 331 -22.19 -21.45 7.97
N VAL A 332 -21.99 -22.26 6.92
CA VAL A 332 -20.78 -22.19 6.08
C VAL A 332 -20.78 -20.95 5.21
N ASP A 333 -21.94 -20.53 4.70
CA ASP A 333 -22.08 -19.27 3.96
C ASP A 333 -21.68 -18.09 4.85
N ALA A 334 -22.13 -18.05 6.11
CA ALA A 334 -21.74 -17.03 7.07
C ALA A 334 -20.22 -17.01 7.37
N LEU A 335 -19.55 -18.17 7.35
CA LEU A 335 -18.09 -18.23 7.53
C LEU A 335 -17.37 -17.61 6.33
N LEU A 336 -17.79 -17.96 5.12
CA LEU A 336 -17.15 -17.53 3.89
C LEU A 336 -17.46 -16.06 3.60
N ASP A 337 -18.73 -15.68 3.64
CA ASP A 337 -19.21 -14.34 3.29
C ASP A 337 -20.56 -14.04 3.98
N ASN A 338 -20.49 -13.39 5.15
CA ASN A 338 -21.64 -13.16 6.00
C ASN A 338 -22.49 -12.00 5.46
N GLY A 339 -23.75 -12.28 5.09
CA GLY A 339 -24.69 -11.28 4.57
C GLY A 339 -24.94 -11.33 3.08
N ILE A 340 -24.24 -12.19 2.32
CA ILE A 340 -24.61 -12.46 0.91
C ILE A 340 -25.99 -13.14 0.83
N CYS A 341 -26.28 -14.08 1.73
CA CYS A 341 -27.52 -14.84 1.75
C CYS A 341 -28.51 -14.26 2.76
N GLY A 342 -29.11 -13.12 2.43
CA GLY A 342 -30.18 -12.55 3.24
C GLY A 342 -29.71 -11.96 4.57
N GLN A 343 -30.30 -12.38 5.69
CA GLN A 343 -30.00 -11.80 7.00
C GLN A 343 -28.63 -12.30 7.52
N PRO A 344 -27.69 -11.39 7.85
CA PRO A 344 -26.38 -11.79 8.34
C PRO A 344 -26.48 -12.40 9.74
N MET A 345 -25.60 -13.33 10.05
CA MET A 345 -25.48 -13.92 11.38
C MET A 345 -24.95 -12.87 12.35
N ARG A 346 -25.62 -12.73 13.50
CA ARG A 346 -25.32 -11.75 14.54
C ARG A 346 -25.04 -12.42 15.88
N ASP A 347 -24.28 -11.71 16.70
CA ASP A 347 -24.06 -11.99 18.11
C ASP A 347 -25.31 -11.64 18.96
N ASP A 348 -25.30 -12.04 20.24
CA ASP A 348 -26.35 -11.73 21.21
C ASP A 348 -26.55 -10.21 21.38
N HIS A 349 -25.49 -9.43 21.18
CA HIS A 349 -25.51 -7.96 21.16
C HIS A 349 -25.93 -7.35 19.81
N ASN A 350 -26.51 -8.14 18.91
CA ASN A 350 -26.94 -7.73 17.57
C ASN A 350 -25.81 -7.20 16.66
N ARG A 351 -24.54 -7.44 17.01
CA ARG A 351 -23.38 -7.14 16.15
C ARG A 351 -23.23 -8.24 15.10
N VAL A 352 -22.98 -7.85 13.85
CA VAL A 352 -22.71 -8.79 12.76
C VAL A 352 -21.31 -9.41 12.93
N TYR A 353 -21.22 -10.73 12.82
CA TYR A 353 -19.93 -11.43 12.84
C TYR A 353 -19.12 -11.15 11.57
N LYS A 354 -17.82 -10.87 11.70
CA LYS A 354 -16.91 -10.73 10.56
C LYS A 354 -16.62 -12.09 9.91
N SER A 355 -16.86 -12.20 8.61
CA SER A 355 -16.57 -13.39 7.79
C SER A 355 -15.12 -13.42 7.29
N LEU A 356 -14.72 -14.52 6.65
CA LEU A 356 -13.41 -14.63 6.00
C LEU A 356 -13.24 -13.62 4.87
N SER A 357 -14.30 -13.33 4.12
CA SER A 357 -14.29 -12.29 3.07
C SER A 357 -14.05 -10.91 3.68
N ASP A 358 -14.71 -10.57 4.79
CA ASP A 358 -14.56 -9.27 5.47
C ASP A 358 -13.15 -9.06 6.04
N VAL A 359 -12.46 -10.14 6.41
CA VAL A 359 -11.07 -10.07 6.89
C VAL A 359 -10.10 -9.74 5.75
N ILE A 360 -10.47 -10.05 4.50
CA ILE A 360 -9.64 -9.80 3.32
C ILE A 360 -9.98 -8.46 2.67
N GLU A 361 -11.28 -8.20 2.49
CA GLU A 361 -11.83 -7.04 1.81
C GLU A 361 -11.95 -5.81 2.73
N GLY A 362 -12.19 -4.63 2.14
CA GLY A 362 -12.40 -3.39 2.89
C GLY A 362 -11.12 -2.63 3.26
N LYS A 363 -11.30 -1.47 3.92
CA LYS A 363 -10.20 -0.58 4.34
C LYS A 363 -9.36 -1.19 5.48
N GLU A 364 -10.04 -1.84 6.43
CA GLU A 364 -9.46 -2.63 7.53
C GLU A 364 -9.15 -4.07 7.10
N GLY A 365 -9.31 -4.39 5.81
CA GLY A 365 -8.99 -5.70 5.27
C GLY A 365 -7.49 -5.93 5.24
N ARG A 366 -7.07 -7.20 5.35
CA ARG A 366 -5.65 -7.60 5.40
C ARG A 366 -4.83 -7.06 4.22
N VAL A 367 -5.40 -6.99 3.02
CA VAL A 367 -4.67 -6.52 1.83
C VAL A 367 -4.33 -5.03 1.96
N ARG A 368 -5.29 -4.20 2.32
CA ARG A 368 -5.09 -2.74 2.35
C ARG A 368 -4.39 -2.27 3.61
N GLU A 369 -4.79 -2.80 4.77
CA GLU A 369 -4.25 -2.35 6.06
C GLU A 369 -2.88 -2.95 6.37
N THR A 370 -2.64 -4.21 5.97
CA THR A 370 -1.43 -4.95 6.38
C THR A 370 -0.49 -5.29 5.23
N LEU A 371 -0.94 -5.50 3.99
CA LEU A 371 -0.01 -5.82 2.90
C LEU A 371 0.50 -4.56 2.19
N LEU A 372 -0.39 -3.63 1.84
CA LEU A 372 -0.03 -2.39 1.14
C LEU A 372 0.59 -1.33 2.08
N GLY A 373 0.08 -1.23 3.30
CA GLY A 373 0.65 -0.42 4.38
C GLY A 373 1.09 -1.31 5.53
N LYS A 374 2.19 -0.95 6.20
CA LYS A 374 2.59 -1.58 7.47
C LYS A 374 3.13 -0.53 8.41
N ARG A 375 2.97 -0.78 9.70
CA ARG A 375 3.78 -0.10 10.70
C ARG A 375 5.21 -0.61 10.58
N VAL A 376 6.15 0.33 10.59
CA VAL A 376 7.58 0.05 10.39
C VAL A 376 8.34 0.43 11.65
N ASP A 377 9.27 -0.45 12.04
CA ASP A 377 10.24 -0.16 13.08
C ASP A 377 11.23 0.93 12.60
N TYR A 378 12.04 1.46 13.52
CA TYR A 378 13.01 2.54 13.22
C TYR A 378 12.36 3.77 12.58
N SER A 379 11.18 4.13 13.09
CA SER A 379 10.45 5.32 12.68
C SER A 379 10.06 6.20 13.86
N GLY A 380 9.96 7.51 13.60
CA GLY A 380 9.56 8.52 14.58
C GLY A 380 8.67 9.57 13.96
N ARG A 381 8.03 10.41 14.76
CA ARG A 381 7.22 11.54 14.29
C ARG A 381 7.40 12.73 15.22
N SER A 382 7.53 13.92 14.64
CA SER A 382 7.48 15.18 15.40
C SER A 382 6.95 16.32 14.56
N VAL A 383 6.65 17.43 15.22
CA VAL A 383 6.29 18.71 14.60
C VAL A 383 7.51 19.27 13.87
N ILE A 384 7.29 19.93 12.73
CA ILE A 384 8.34 20.58 11.96
C ILE A 384 8.46 22.07 12.28
N VAL A 385 9.68 22.58 12.20
CA VAL A 385 10.02 24.00 12.35
C VAL A 385 10.98 24.40 11.23
N VAL A 386 10.93 25.67 10.84
CA VAL A 386 11.79 26.21 9.78
C VAL A 386 13.27 26.25 10.21
N GLY A 387 14.16 25.75 9.36
CA GLY A 387 15.61 25.75 9.56
C GLY A 387 16.34 26.49 8.44
N PRO A 388 16.34 27.84 8.43
CA PRO A 388 16.89 28.62 7.32
C PRO A 388 18.42 28.53 7.19
N SER A 389 19.13 28.20 8.27
CA SER A 389 20.59 28.02 8.28
C SER A 389 21.04 26.64 7.78
N LEU A 390 20.11 25.72 7.52
CA LEU A 390 20.43 24.38 7.04
C LEU A 390 20.80 24.43 5.57
N SER A 391 21.64 23.50 5.13
CA SER A 391 21.81 23.22 3.70
C SER A 391 20.63 22.43 3.18
N LEU A 392 20.34 22.51 1.88
CA LEU A 392 19.18 21.83 1.27
C LEU A 392 19.15 20.32 1.55
N HIS A 393 20.31 19.67 1.58
CA HIS A 393 20.48 18.23 1.83
C HIS A 393 20.48 17.84 3.32
N ARG A 394 20.36 18.80 4.24
CA ARG A 394 20.43 18.57 5.69
C ARG A 394 19.07 18.80 6.34
N CYS A 395 18.82 18.08 7.43
CA CYS A 395 17.67 18.30 8.30
C CYS A 395 18.11 18.33 9.76
N GLY A 396 17.37 19.02 10.62
CA GLY A 396 17.60 18.98 12.06
C GLY A 396 16.78 17.87 12.70
N LEU A 397 17.43 16.94 13.40
CA LEU A 397 16.80 15.85 14.12
C LEU A 397 16.92 16.07 15.64
N PRO A 398 15.81 16.03 16.39
CA PRO A 398 15.83 16.10 17.85
C PRO A 398 16.68 15.02 18.49
N ARG A 399 17.49 15.40 19.49
CA ARG A 399 18.30 14.50 20.31
C ARG A 399 17.52 13.30 20.87
N GLU A 400 16.31 13.53 21.36
CA GLU A 400 15.45 12.47 21.94
C GLU A 400 15.04 11.42 20.90
N ILE A 401 14.67 11.86 19.70
CA ILE A 401 14.25 10.96 18.61
C ILE A 401 15.48 10.23 18.04
N ALA A 402 16.58 10.94 17.84
CA ALA A 402 17.80 10.38 17.28
C ALA A 402 18.37 9.23 18.15
N ILE A 403 18.36 9.37 19.48
CA ILE A 403 18.84 8.29 20.38
C ILE A 403 18.02 7.01 20.23
N GLU A 404 16.69 7.11 20.16
CA GLU A 404 15.84 5.92 20.05
C GLU A 404 15.95 5.27 18.67
N LEU A 405 15.94 6.08 17.60
CA LEU A 405 16.09 5.59 16.24
C LEU A 405 17.45 4.90 16.00
N PHE A 406 18.54 5.46 16.52
CA PHE A 406 19.89 4.96 16.28
C PHE A 406 20.45 4.12 17.44
N GLN A 407 19.60 3.71 18.40
CA GLN A 407 20.03 3.04 19.64
C GLN A 407 20.91 1.82 19.38
N ALA A 408 20.55 0.99 18.40
CA ALA A 408 21.31 -0.21 18.05
C ALA A 408 22.72 0.12 17.54
N PHE A 409 22.86 1.17 16.72
CA PHE A 409 24.14 1.62 16.18
C PHE A 409 25.03 2.20 17.28
N VAL A 410 24.45 3.00 18.18
CA VAL A 410 25.15 3.56 19.34
C VAL A 410 25.66 2.44 20.26
N ILE A 411 24.85 1.41 20.53
CA ILE A 411 25.27 0.26 21.35
C ILE A 411 26.46 -0.46 20.68
N ARG A 412 26.39 -0.70 19.37
CA ARG A 412 27.47 -1.34 18.61
C ARG A 412 28.77 -0.56 18.73
N ASP A 413 28.74 0.75 18.54
CA ASP A 413 29.94 1.58 18.53
C ASP A 413 30.52 1.78 19.93
N LEU A 414 29.69 1.85 20.97
CA LEU A 414 30.14 1.84 22.37
C LEU A 414 30.92 0.55 22.71
N ILE A 415 30.48 -0.60 22.20
CA ILE A 415 31.17 -1.87 22.42
C ILE A 415 32.44 -1.93 21.57
N ARG A 416 32.38 -1.54 20.29
CA ARG A 416 33.53 -1.56 19.37
C ARG A 416 34.68 -0.66 19.83
N LYS A 417 34.36 0.50 20.40
CA LYS A 417 35.35 1.45 20.96
C LYS A 417 35.80 1.09 22.39
N HIS A 418 35.42 -0.08 22.91
CA HIS A 418 35.69 -0.54 24.29
C HIS A 418 35.18 0.41 25.39
N LEU A 419 34.21 1.26 25.07
CA LEU A 419 33.57 2.15 26.04
C LEU A 419 32.51 1.40 26.86
N ALA A 420 31.97 0.27 26.39
CA ALA A 420 31.07 -0.60 27.13
C ALA A 420 31.49 -2.07 26.99
N SER A 421 31.41 -2.82 28.09
CA SER A 421 31.77 -4.25 28.11
C SER A 421 30.66 -5.17 27.58
N ASN A 422 29.39 -4.79 27.78
CA ASN A 422 28.24 -5.57 27.33
C ASN A 422 27.06 -4.67 26.93
N ILE A 423 26.05 -5.27 26.30
CA ILE A 423 24.83 -4.58 25.84
C ILE A 423 24.11 -3.91 27.01
N GLY A 424 24.09 -4.54 28.19
CA GLY A 424 23.43 -3.99 29.38
C GLY A 424 24.07 -2.69 29.88
N VAL A 425 25.39 -2.64 29.95
CA VAL A 425 26.18 -1.45 30.34
C VAL A 425 26.03 -0.36 29.28
N ALA A 426 26.04 -0.71 27.98
CA ALA A 426 25.79 0.25 26.91
C ALA A 426 24.40 0.89 27.05
N LYS A 427 23.35 0.08 27.23
CA LYS A 427 21.98 0.57 27.50
C LYS A 427 21.90 1.45 28.75
N SER A 428 22.62 1.09 29.81
CA SER A 428 22.71 1.91 31.03
C SER A 428 23.36 3.27 30.77
N LYS A 429 24.45 3.33 29.98
CA LYS A 429 25.10 4.59 29.59
C LYS A 429 24.21 5.48 28.73
N ILE A 430 23.43 4.89 27.80
CA ILE A 430 22.45 5.61 26.98
C ILE A 430 21.34 6.19 27.86
N ARG A 431 20.77 5.40 28.78
CA ARG A 431 19.75 5.87 29.74
C ARG A 431 20.25 7.02 30.62
N LYS A 432 21.53 7.00 31.00
CA LYS A 432 22.18 8.08 31.77
C LYS A 432 22.58 9.30 30.93
N LYS A 433 22.34 9.31 29.60
CA LYS A 433 22.63 10.41 28.67
C LYS A 433 24.04 11.00 28.81
N LYS A 434 25.06 10.14 28.97
CA LYS A 434 26.47 10.59 29.10
C LYS A 434 26.92 11.39 27.87
N PRO A 435 27.80 12.40 28.01
CA PRO A 435 28.23 13.27 26.90
C PRO A 435 28.81 12.50 25.71
N ILE A 436 29.61 11.45 25.99
CA ILE A 436 30.21 10.54 25.02
C ILE A 436 29.18 9.89 24.07
N VAL A 437 27.94 9.68 24.54
CA VAL A 437 26.87 9.11 23.70
C VAL A 437 26.48 10.07 22.58
N TRP A 438 26.49 11.38 22.84
CA TRP A 438 26.15 12.39 21.85
C TRP A 438 27.25 12.54 20.78
N GLU A 439 28.51 12.45 21.19
CA GLU A 439 29.65 12.45 20.26
C GLU A 439 29.59 11.26 19.30
N ILE A 440 29.35 10.06 19.83
CA ILE A 440 29.20 8.84 19.00
C ILE A 440 27.97 8.94 18.10
N LEU A 441 26.85 9.44 18.63
CA LEU A 441 25.64 9.61 17.84
C LEU A 441 25.86 10.59 16.68
N GLN A 442 26.59 11.68 16.90
CA GLN A 442 26.90 12.64 15.85
C GLN A 442 27.75 12.01 14.73
N GLU A 443 28.78 11.24 15.08
CA GLU A 443 29.61 10.49 14.12
C GLU A 443 28.80 9.50 13.28
N ILE A 444 27.82 8.82 13.90
CA ILE A 444 26.91 7.90 13.17
C ILE A 444 26.01 8.67 12.21
N LEU A 445 25.46 9.82 12.64
CA LEU A 445 24.53 10.62 11.85
C LEU A 445 25.18 11.30 10.65
N ASP A 446 26.47 11.66 10.75
CA ASP A 446 27.24 12.29 9.67
C ASP A 446 27.38 11.38 8.43
N ASP A 447 27.24 10.07 8.59
CA ASP A 447 27.30 9.09 7.50
C ASP A 447 25.99 8.28 7.31
N HIS A 448 24.87 8.69 7.92
CA HIS A 448 23.62 7.93 7.81
C HIS A 448 22.44 8.80 7.37
N PRO A 449 21.94 8.68 6.12
CA PRO A 449 20.80 9.46 5.66
C PRO A 449 19.51 9.02 6.37
N VAL A 450 18.58 9.95 6.55
CA VAL A 450 17.22 9.70 7.05
C VAL A 450 16.18 10.14 6.02
N LEU A 451 15.04 9.45 6.00
CA LEU A 451 13.91 9.81 5.14
C LEU A 451 12.89 10.61 5.95
N LEU A 452 12.51 11.78 5.46
CA LEU A 452 11.38 12.55 5.97
C LEU A 452 10.17 12.32 5.09
N ASN A 453 9.00 12.15 5.70
CA ASN A 453 7.73 11.95 5.02
C ASN A 453 6.63 12.82 5.65
N ARG A 454 5.83 13.48 4.81
CA ARG A 454 4.60 14.16 5.21
C ARG A 454 3.38 13.47 4.61
N ALA A 455 2.42 13.14 5.46
CA ALA A 455 1.13 12.62 5.03
C ALA A 455 0.12 13.76 4.80
N PRO A 456 -0.73 13.70 3.76
CA PRO A 456 -0.82 12.66 2.74
C PRO A 456 0.31 12.75 1.70
N THR A 457 0.90 11.61 1.34
CA THR A 457 1.97 11.53 0.33
C THR A 457 1.35 11.48 -1.07
N LEU A 458 1.19 12.65 -1.70
CA LEU A 458 0.53 12.77 -3.03
C LEU A 458 1.43 12.37 -4.20
N HIS A 459 2.73 12.59 -4.08
CA HIS A 459 3.71 12.33 -5.12
C HIS A 459 5.06 11.96 -4.51
N ARG A 460 6.02 11.50 -5.33
CA ARG A 460 7.31 10.99 -4.86
C ARG A 460 8.07 11.95 -3.94
N LEU A 461 7.99 13.27 -4.18
CA LEU A 461 8.69 14.28 -3.37
C LEU A 461 8.08 14.51 -1.97
N GLY A 462 6.94 13.86 -1.67
CA GLY A 462 6.42 13.81 -0.30
C GLY A 462 7.27 12.93 0.62
N ILE A 463 8.28 12.22 0.07
CA ILE A 463 9.33 11.54 0.81
C ILE A 463 10.68 11.96 0.22
N GLN A 464 11.59 12.48 1.05
CA GLN A 464 12.95 12.82 0.62
C GLN A 464 13.98 12.42 1.67
N ALA A 465 15.20 12.18 1.22
CA ALA A 465 16.34 11.86 2.06
C ALA A 465 17.12 13.13 2.44
N PHE A 466 17.60 13.15 3.68
CA PHE A 466 18.41 14.21 4.26
C PHE A 466 19.51 13.64 5.12
N LEU A 467 20.60 14.40 5.28
CA LEU A 467 21.60 14.14 6.31
C LEU A 467 21.16 14.81 7.63
N PRO A 468 20.97 14.05 8.71
CA PRO A 468 20.50 14.60 9.98
C PRO A 468 21.62 15.34 10.73
N ILE A 469 21.29 16.49 11.32
CA ILE A 469 22.10 17.21 12.31
C ILE A 469 21.36 17.17 13.64
N LEU A 470 22.08 16.93 14.74
CA LEU A 470 21.50 16.96 16.08
C LEU A 470 21.07 18.36 16.48
N VAL A 471 19.81 18.50 16.92
CA VAL A 471 19.23 19.74 17.44
C VAL A 471 18.76 19.52 18.88
N GLU A 472 18.90 20.55 19.74
CA GLU A 472 18.54 20.46 21.16
C GLU A 472 17.02 20.44 21.41
N GLY A 473 16.24 21.06 20.51
CA GLY A 473 14.79 21.09 20.58
C GLY A 473 14.11 19.75 20.27
N ARG A 474 12.78 19.73 20.38
CA ARG A 474 11.93 18.55 20.09
C ARG A 474 11.34 18.53 18.68
N ALA A 475 11.47 19.63 17.94
CA ALA A 475 10.94 19.76 16.59
C ALA A 475 11.99 19.39 15.54
N ILE A 476 11.54 18.85 14.41
CA ILE A 476 12.37 18.56 13.25
C ILE A 476 12.59 19.87 12.49
N CYS A 477 13.84 20.25 12.24
CA CYS A 477 14.14 21.45 11.46
C CYS A 477 14.20 21.10 9.96
N LEU A 478 13.40 21.79 9.15
CA LEU A 478 13.30 21.56 7.72
C LEU A 478 13.75 22.80 6.92
N HIS A 479 14.41 22.56 5.79
CA HIS A 479 14.81 23.62 4.88
C HIS A 479 13.59 24.26 4.18
N PRO A 480 13.44 25.60 4.12
CA PRO A 480 12.27 26.26 3.52
C PRO A 480 11.97 25.87 2.07
N LEU A 481 13.01 25.70 1.24
CA LEU A 481 12.84 25.37 -0.20
C LEU A 481 12.21 23.99 -0.45
N VAL A 482 12.32 23.03 0.48
CA VAL A 482 11.72 21.70 0.28
C VAL A 482 10.25 21.66 0.68
N CYS A 483 9.75 22.67 1.41
CA CYS A 483 8.37 22.72 1.91
C CYS A 483 7.35 22.59 0.77
N LYS A 484 7.61 23.20 -0.40
CA LYS A 484 6.71 23.07 -1.57
C LYS A 484 6.58 21.62 -2.05
N GLY A 485 7.67 20.84 -1.99
CA GLY A 485 7.66 19.41 -2.34
C GLY A 485 6.91 18.55 -1.33
N PHE A 486 6.89 18.93 -0.05
CA PHE A 486 6.08 18.25 0.96
C PHE A 486 4.65 18.79 1.07
N ASN A 487 4.36 19.90 0.37
CA ASN A 487 3.19 20.75 0.60
C ASN A 487 3.04 21.16 2.09
N ALA A 488 4.17 21.36 2.76
CA ALA A 488 4.25 21.56 4.21
C ALA A 488 4.24 23.05 4.59
N ASP A 489 3.59 23.34 5.71
CA ASP A 489 3.63 24.62 6.40
C ASP A 489 4.08 24.43 7.86
N PHE A 490 4.10 25.50 8.65
CA PHE A 490 4.66 25.50 10.01
C PHE A 490 3.61 25.89 11.07
N ASP A 491 2.35 25.51 10.86
CA ASP A 491 1.22 25.81 11.74
C ASP A 491 0.92 24.70 12.79
N GLY A 492 1.74 23.65 12.81
CA GLY A 492 1.53 22.45 13.63
C GLY A 492 1.72 21.14 12.87
N ASP A 493 1.98 21.25 11.56
CA ASP A 493 2.37 20.17 10.67
C ASP A 493 3.42 19.21 11.28
N GLN A 494 3.23 17.92 11.03
CA GLN A 494 4.08 16.84 11.54
C GLN A 494 4.68 16.03 10.40
N MET A 495 5.94 15.63 10.57
CA MET A 495 6.63 14.72 9.65
C MET A 495 7.07 13.44 10.35
N ALA A 496 6.97 12.34 9.62
CA ALA A 496 7.55 11.07 10.00
C ALA A 496 9.02 10.99 9.55
N VAL A 497 9.85 10.35 10.37
CA VAL A 497 11.26 10.06 10.10
C VAL A 497 11.41 8.56 9.97
N HIS A 498 12.14 8.08 8.96
CA HIS A 498 12.46 6.67 8.77
C HIS A 498 13.97 6.49 8.55
N VAL A 499 14.55 5.45 9.16
CA VAL A 499 15.98 5.16 9.03
C VAL A 499 16.21 3.98 8.06
N PRO A 500 16.87 4.17 6.90
CA PRO A 500 17.22 3.09 5.99
C PRO A 500 18.34 2.23 6.60
N LEU A 501 18.09 0.95 6.86
CA LEU A 501 19.06 0.10 7.57
C LEU A 501 20.08 -0.57 6.64
N SER A 502 19.62 -1.17 5.54
CA SER A 502 20.50 -1.92 4.62
C SER A 502 21.36 -0.97 3.77
N LEU A 503 22.49 -1.47 3.27
CA LEU A 503 23.40 -0.68 2.44
C LEU A 503 22.74 -0.27 1.12
N GLU A 504 21.91 -1.14 0.55
CA GLU A 504 21.14 -0.86 -0.66
C GLU A 504 20.14 0.26 -0.41
N ALA A 505 19.39 0.21 0.70
CA ALA A 505 18.44 1.26 1.05
C ALA A 505 19.13 2.61 1.31
N GLN A 506 20.31 2.59 1.93
CA GLN A 506 21.12 3.80 2.13
C GLN A 506 21.66 4.35 0.80
N ALA A 507 22.06 3.48 -0.12
CA ALA A 507 22.52 3.87 -1.45
C ALA A 507 21.38 4.46 -2.30
N GLU A 508 20.19 3.84 -2.28
CA GLU A 508 18.99 4.37 -2.92
C GLU A 508 18.60 5.74 -2.34
N ALA A 509 18.64 5.87 -1.01
CA ALA A 509 18.39 7.15 -0.36
C ALA A 509 19.36 8.22 -0.88
N ARG A 510 20.68 7.91 -0.90
CA ARG A 510 21.77 8.77 -1.38
C ARG A 510 21.63 9.21 -2.83
N LEU A 511 21.41 8.26 -3.73
CA LEU A 511 21.46 8.50 -5.16
C LEU A 511 20.14 9.03 -5.72
N LEU A 512 19.00 8.52 -5.20
CA LEU A 512 17.69 8.76 -5.81
C LEU A 512 16.82 9.72 -5.00
N MET A 513 16.93 9.72 -3.66
CA MET A 513 15.95 10.38 -2.80
C MET A 513 16.45 11.67 -2.14
N PHE A 514 17.74 11.99 -2.21
CA PHE A 514 18.24 13.23 -1.60
C PHE A 514 17.54 14.47 -2.15
N SER A 515 17.21 15.39 -1.25
CA SER A 515 16.50 16.63 -1.59
C SER A 515 17.21 17.46 -2.67
N HIS A 516 18.54 17.58 -2.60
CA HIS A 516 19.33 18.36 -3.55
C HIS A 516 19.45 17.73 -4.95
N MET A 517 19.16 16.44 -5.10
CA MET A 517 19.06 15.75 -6.40
C MET A 517 17.66 15.87 -7.00
N ASN A 518 16.66 16.24 -6.19
CA ASN A 518 15.24 16.26 -6.55
C ASN A 518 14.67 17.68 -6.60
N LEU A 519 15.25 18.52 -7.46
CA LEU A 519 14.86 19.94 -7.57
C LEU A 519 13.67 20.19 -8.50
N LEU A 520 13.42 19.28 -9.45
CA LEU A 520 12.43 19.43 -10.51
C LEU A 520 11.17 18.60 -10.26
N SER A 521 10.04 19.10 -10.75
CA SER A 521 8.78 18.37 -10.79
C SER A 521 8.86 17.22 -11.79
N PRO A 522 8.50 15.99 -11.39
CA PRO A 522 8.45 14.85 -12.31
C PRO A 522 7.37 15.00 -13.38
N THR A 523 6.34 15.82 -13.15
CA THR A 523 5.19 15.96 -14.06
C THR A 523 5.42 16.97 -15.17
N ILE A 524 6.00 18.12 -14.84
CA ILE A 524 6.14 19.27 -15.77
C ILE A 524 7.61 19.55 -16.11
N GLY A 525 8.55 19.13 -15.26
CA GLY A 525 9.97 19.50 -15.38
C GLY A 525 10.29 20.86 -14.74
N ASP A 526 9.29 21.60 -14.26
CA ASP A 526 9.48 22.89 -13.59
C ASP A 526 10.20 22.75 -12.24
N PRO A 527 10.98 23.76 -11.81
CA PRO A 527 11.63 23.75 -10.50
C PRO A 527 10.61 23.84 -9.36
N ILE A 528 10.68 22.88 -8.44
CA ILE A 528 9.89 22.87 -7.20
C ILE A 528 10.62 23.60 -6.08
N SER A 529 11.93 23.38 -5.97
CA SER A 529 12.78 24.06 -4.98
C SER A 529 13.16 25.46 -5.44
N ALA A 530 12.15 26.30 -5.67
CA ALA A 530 12.31 27.71 -6.06
C ALA A 530 12.10 28.62 -4.85
N PRO A 531 12.73 29.81 -4.81
CA PRO A 531 12.43 30.82 -3.80
C PRO A 531 10.93 31.12 -3.73
N THR A 532 10.38 31.18 -2.52
CA THR A 532 8.97 31.46 -2.24
C THR A 532 8.85 32.57 -1.20
N GLN A 533 7.70 33.26 -1.19
CA GLN A 533 7.29 34.26 -0.18
C GLN A 533 8.44 35.21 0.20
N ASP A 534 8.97 35.11 1.43
CA ASP A 534 10.02 35.96 1.99
C ASP A 534 11.26 36.06 1.11
N MET A 535 11.71 34.93 0.54
CA MET A 535 12.88 34.92 -0.34
C MET A 535 12.61 35.73 -1.61
N LEU A 536 11.42 35.60 -2.20
CA LEU A 536 11.03 36.38 -3.37
C LEU A 536 10.87 37.86 -3.03
N SER A 537 10.26 38.20 -1.91
CA SER A 537 10.10 39.59 -1.48
C SER A 537 11.45 40.24 -1.21
N GLY A 538 12.41 39.53 -0.60
CA GLY A 538 13.78 40.00 -0.40
C GLY A 538 14.50 40.25 -1.73
N LEU A 539 14.43 39.29 -2.65
CA LEU A 539 15.02 39.40 -4.00
C LEU A 539 14.36 40.52 -4.83
N TYR A 540 13.04 40.66 -4.72
CA TYR A 540 12.28 41.71 -5.39
C TYR A 540 12.67 43.08 -4.84
N PHE A 541 12.73 43.26 -3.52
CA PHE A 541 13.17 44.51 -2.91
C PHE A 541 14.61 44.85 -3.32
N LEU A 542 15.50 43.86 -3.36
CA LEU A 542 16.89 44.03 -3.78
C LEU A 542 17.00 44.47 -5.26
N THR A 543 16.16 43.91 -6.13
CA THR A 543 16.15 44.22 -7.56
C THR A 543 15.20 45.35 -7.95
N SER A 544 14.43 45.88 -6.99
CA SER A 544 13.54 47.02 -7.21
C SER A 544 14.37 48.29 -7.34
N GLY A 545 14.36 48.89 -8.54
CA GLY A 545 15.14 50.09 -8.84
C GLY A 545 14.56 50.85 -10.02
N ASN A 546 14.78 52.16 -10.05
CA ASN A 546 14.32 53.02 -11.14
C ASN A 546 15.07 52.69 -12.45
N ARG A 547 14.51 51.79 -13.26
CA ARG A 547 14.98 51.46 -14.61
C ARG A 547 14.69 52.56 -15.64
N ARG A 548 14.58 53.83 -15.22
CA ARG A 548 14.37 54.94 -16.16
C ARG A 548 15.60 55.02 -17.05
N GLY A 549 15.52 54.47 -18.27
CA GLY A 549 16.60 54.46 -19.26
C GLY A 549 17.11 55.87 -19.57
N ILE A 550 18.26 55.97 -20.23
CA ILE A 550 18.91 57.26 -20.55
C ILE A 550 17.94 58.20 -21.29
N CYS A 551 17.00 57.64 -22.06
CA CYS A 551 16.04 58.34 -22.92
C CYS A 551 14.90 59.04 -22.17
N VAL A 552 14.49 58.55 -20.98
CA VAL A 552 13.32 59.11 -20.26
C VAL A 552 13.58 60.55 -19.79
N ASN A 553 14.85 60.96 -19.67
CA ASN A 553 15.22 62.30 -19.21
C ASN A 553 15.60 63.28 -20.34
N ARG A 554 15.59 62.87 -21.62
CA ARG A 554 15.93 63.78 -22.74
C ARG A 554 14.74 64.10 -23.66
N TYR A 555 13.76 63.22 -23.75
CA TYR A 555 12.52 63.45 -24.49
C TYR A 555 11.30 63.19 -23.61
N ASN A 556 10.97 64.16 -22.76
CA ASN A 556 9.59 64.34 -22.30
C ASN A 556 9.14 65.77 -22.65
N PRO A 557 8.72 66.04 -23.90
CA PRO A 557 8.22 67.33 -24.36
C PRO A 557 6.68 67.39 -24.32
N CYS A 558 6.02 66.68 -23.40
CA CYS A 558 4.55 66.70 -23.27
C CYS A 558 4.10 67.00 -21.84
N ASN A 559 4.17 68.29 -21.49
CA ASN A 559 3.03 69.05 -20.92
C ASN A 559 3.43 70.53 -20.83
N ARG A 560 3.57 71.16 -22.01
CA ARG A 560 3.24 72.58 -22.15
C ARG A 560 1.74 72.64 -22.38
N ILE A 561 0.96 72.91 -21.33
CA ILE A 561 -0.28 73.70 -21.34
C ILE A 561 -0.69 73.88 -19.87
N ASN A 562 -0.65 75.15 -19.44
CA ASN A 562 -1.36 75.81 -18.35
C ASN A 562 -1.62 75.04 -17.04
N TYR A 563 -0.87 75.36 -15.99
CA TYR A 563 -1.42 75.99 -14.78
C TYR A 563 -0.33 76.85 -14.14
N GLN A 564 -0.67 78.11 -13.87
CA GLN A 564 0.13 79.05 -13.10
C GLN A 564 0.14 78.64 -11.63
N ASN A 565 1.26 78.96 -10.97
CA ASN A 565 1.48 78.97 -9.52
C ASN A 565 1.54 77.60 -8.85
N GLU A 566 2.76 77.15 -8.52
CA GLU A 566 3.23 77.09 -7.12
C GLU A 566 4.70 76.59 -7.07
N ASP A 567 5.51 77.37 -6.37
CA ASP A 567 6.80 77.08 -5.74
C ASP A 567 8.00 76.55 -6.53
N ASN A 568 8.90 77.51 -6.77
CA ASN A 568 10.33 77.34 -6.99
C ASN A 568 11.00 76.45 -5.91
N ASN A 569 11.42 75.24 -6.26
CA ASN A 569 12.74 74.69 -5.88
C ASN A 569 13.02 73.27 -6.44
N TYR A 570 13.13 73.11 -7.75
CA TYR A 570 13.83 71.97 -8.33
C TYR A 570 15.02 72.43 -9.17
N LYS A 571 16.10 72.84 -8.49
CA LYS A 571 17.44 72.64 -9.03
C LYS A 571 17.68 71.13 -9.15
N TYR A 572 17.24 70.53 -10.26
CA TYR A 572 17.76 69.24 -10.69
C TYR A 572 19.25 69.42 -11.02
N THR A 573 20.09 69.43 -9.99
CA THR A 573 21.51 69.19 -10.15
C THR A 573 21.62 67.78 -10.73
N LYS A 574 22.14 67.66 -11.96
CA LYS A 574 22.63 66.39 -12.52
C LYS A 574 23.64 65.81 -11.53
N LYS A 575 23.20 65.06 -10.51
CA LYS A 575 24.10 64.20 -9.73
C LYS A 575 24.68 63.23 -10.75
N LYS A 576 25.96 63.40 -11.08
CA LYS A 576 26.67 62.49 -11.97
C LYS A 576 26.50 61.08 -11.41
N GLU A 577 25.96 60.18 -12.21
CA GLU A 577 25.89 58.77 -11.85
C GLU A 577 27.34 58.24 -11.71
N PRO A 578 27.68 57.54 -10.62
CA PRO A 578 29.04 57.10 -10.37
C PRO A 578 29.44 55.95 -11.29
N PHE A 579 30.68 55.97 -11.77
CA PHE A 579 31.30 54.91 -12.56
C PHE A 579 32.17 54.03 -11.67
N PHE A 580 32.02 52.72 -11.80
CA PHE A 580 32.78 51.71 -11.07
C PHE A 580 33.49 50.77 -12.02
N SER A 581 34.75 50.48 -11.68
CA SER A 581 35.59 49.54 -12.42
C SER A 581 35.25 48.09 -12.10
N ASN A 582 34.81 47.82 -10.86
CA ASN A 582 34.53 46.51 -10.33
C ASN A 582 33.33 46.55 -9.35
N ALA A 583 32.64 45.41 -9.20
CA ALA A 583 31.53 45.25 -8.27
C ALA A 583 31.94 45.49 -6.81
N TYR A 584 33.17 45.10 -6.43
CA TYR A 584 33.71 45.29 -5.09
C TYR A 584 33.81 46.77 -4.70
N ASP A 585 34.20 47.64 -5.64
CA ASP A 585 34.29 49.08 -5.42
C ASP A 585 32.90 49.68 -5.16
N ALA A 586 31.89 49.22 -5.90
CA ALA A 586 30.51 49.65 -5.73
C ALA A 586 29.94 49.24 -4.35
N ILE A 587 30.23 48.00 -3.91
CA ILE A 587 29.85 47.51 -2.57
C ILE A 587 30.61 48.27 -1.48
N GLY A 588 31.89 48.56 -1.68
CA GLY A 588 32.69 49.40 -0.78
C GLY A 588 32.11 50.80 -0.64
N ALA A 589 31.70 51.43 -1.74
CA ALA A 589 31.05 52.73 -1.76
C ALA A 589 29.69 52.74 -1.02
N TYR A 590 28.92 51.65 -1.11
CA TYR A 590 27.70 51.46 -0.34
C TYR A 590 27.95 51.31 1.16
N ARG A 591 28.94 50.51 1.56
CA ARG A 591 29.35 50.37 2.98
C ARG A 591 29.78 51.71 3.57
N GLN A 592 30.41 52.56 2.77
CA GLN A 592 30.77 53.94 3.12
C GLN A 592 29.59 54.94 3.04
N LYS A 593 28.36 54.46 2.79
CA LYS A 593 27.13 55.25 2.64
C LYS A 593 27.19 56.33 1.55
N ARG A 594 28.04 56.15 0.53
CA ARG A 594 28.16 57.09 -0.62
C ARG A 594 27.06 56.88 -1.66
N ILE A 595 26.46 55.69 -1.68
CA ILE A 595 25.47 55.22 -2.66
C ILE A 595 24.38 54.46 -1.91
N ASN A 596 23.14 54.49 -2.41
CA ASN A 596 22.01 53.75 -1.88
C ASN A 596 21.75 52.48 -2.72
N LEU A 597 21.08 51.46 -2.15
CA LEU A 597 20.80 50.19 -2.85
C LEU A 597 20.09 50.38 -4.21
N GLY A 598 19.11 51.27 -4.26
CA GLY A 598 18.31 51.55 -5.46
C GLY A 598 18.83 52.66 -6.37
N SER A 599 19.96 53.31 -6.06
CA SER A 599 20.48 54.38 -6.92
C SER A 599 21.19 53.81 -8.17
N PRO A 600 20.95 54.36 -9.36
CA PRO A 600 21.58 53.91 -10.59
C PRO A 600 23.08 54.21 -10.57
N LEU A 601 23.88 53.28 -11.09
CA LEU A 601 25.32 53.39 -11.24
C LEU A 601 25.79 52.73 -12.53
N TRP A 602 26.98 53.09 -12.99
CA TRP A 602 27.62 52.52 -14.17
C TRP A 602 28.71 51.55 -13.76
N LEU A 603 28.57 50.27 -14.13
CA LEU A 603 29.55 49.23 -13.85
C LEU A 603 30.26 48.81 -15.13
N ARG A 604 31.58 48.77 -15.11
CA ARG A 604 32.38 48.20 -16.21
C ARG A 604 32.17 46.67 -16.26
N TRP A 605 31.63 46.19 -17.37
CA TRP A 605 31.40 44.78 -17.66
C TRP A 605 32.63 44.12 -18.29
N ARG A 606 32.88 42.87 -17.93
CA ARG A 606 34.01 42.08 -18.49
C ARG A 606 33.62 41.51 -19.85
N LEU A 607 34.49 41.64 -20.84
CA LEU A 607 34.23 41.28 -22.24
C LEU A 607 34.06 39.76 -22.47
N ASP A 608 34.58 38.92 -21.58
CA ASP A 608 34.51 37.45 -21.70
C ASP A 608 33.11 36.88 -21.39
N GLN A 609 32.25 37.65 -20.72
CA GLN A 609 30.87 37.25 -20.43
C GLN A 609 29.95 37.75 -21.54
N ARG A 610 29.50 36.83 -22.41
CA ARG A 610 28.66 37.08 -23.58
C ARG A 610 27.50 38.05 -23.24
N VAL A 611 27.58 39.28 -23.73
CA VAL A 611 26.47 40.23 -23.70
C VAL A 611 25.49 39.80 -24.78
N ILE A 612 24.37 39.18 -24.39
CA ILE A 612 23.22 39.00 -25.30
C ILE A 612 22.50 40.36 -25.36
N ALA A 613 23.05 41.30 -26.11
CA ALA A 613 22.29 42.47 -26.52
C ALA A 613 21.51 42.10 -27.79
N ALA A 614 20.19 42.32 -27.78
CA ALA A 614 19.41 42.38 -29.01
C ALA A 614 20.06 43.42 -29.95
N ARG A 615 19.89 43.28 -31.26
CA ARG A 615 20.42 44.20 -32.28
C ARG A 615 19.75 45.59 -32.17
N GLU A 616 20.09 46.36 -31.14
CA GLU A 616 19.63 47.72 -30.95
C GLU A 616 20.56 48.70 -31.68
N THR A 617 19.99 49.76 -32.26
CA THR A 617 20.78 50.88 -32.82
C THR A 617 21.21 51.82 -31.68
N PRO A 618 22.43 52.37 -31.71
CA PRO A 618 22.88 53.31 -30.69
C PRO A 618 22.01 54.57 -30.72
N ILE A 619 21.63 55.06 -29.55
CA ILE A 619 20.81 56.28 -29.40
C ILE A 619 21.66 57.51 -29.74
N GLU A 620 22.90 57.53 -29.25
CA GLU A 620 23.87 58.59 -29.50
C GLU A 620 25.27 58.01 -29.67
N ILE A 621 26.07 58.65 -30.52
CA ILE A 621 27.49 58.35 -30.69
C ILE A 621 28.29 59.62 -30.40
N HIS A 622 29.18 59.57 -29.40
CA HIS A 622 30.04 60.71 -29.03
C HIS A 622 31.48 60.40 -29.44
N TYR A 623 32.11 61.28 -30.22
CA TYR A 623 33.52 61.13 -30.63
C TYR A 623 34.43 61.98 -29.74
N GLU A 624 35.51 61.39 -29.24
CA GLU A 624 36.57 62.11 -28.54
C GLU A 624 37.69 62.53 -29.51
N SER A 625 38.40 63.60 -29.16
CA SER A 625 39.52 64.15 -29.93
C SER A 625 40.69 63.17 -30.14
N LEU A 626 40.79 62.15 -29.28
CA LEU A 626 41.81 61.08 -29.35
C LEU A 626 41.38 59.90 -30.23
N GLY A 627 40.21 59.97 -30.89
CA GLY A 627 39.71 58.96 -31.83
C GLY A 627 38.95 57.78 -31.19
N THR A 628 38.81 57.76 -29.88
CA THR A 628 37.86 56.92 -29.15
C THR A 628 36.44 57.46 -29.31
N TYR A 629 35.45 56.58 -29.37
CA TYR A 629 34.06 57.01 -29.42
C TYR A 629 33.15 56.14 -28.56
N TYR A 630 32.10 56.77 -28.03
CA TYR A 630 31.11 56.16 -27.15
C TYR A 630 29.83 55.89 -27.93
N GLU A 631 29.40 54.64 -27.97
CA GLU A 631 28.06 54.26 -28.43
C GLU A 631 27.16 54.14 -27.20
N ILE A 632 26.17 55.02 -27.07
CA ILE A 632 25.25 55.08 -25.93
C ILE A 632 23.94 54.37 -26.31
N TYR A 633 23.58 53.35 -25.53
CA TYR A 633 22.35 52.58 -25.65
C TYR A 633 21.47 52.81 -24.41
N GLY A 634 20.22 52.31 -24.41
CA GLY A 634 19.25 52.64 -23.36
C GLY A 634 19.72 52.28 -21.95
N HIS A 635 20.48 51.19 -21.83
CA HIS A 635 20.93 50.59 -20.55
C HIS A 635 22.42 50.24 -20.50
N TYR A 636 23.18 50.47 -21.58
CA TYR A 636 24.62 50.20 -21.63
C TYR A 636 25.35 51.21 -22.52
N LEU A 637 26.66 51.32 -22.35
CA LEU A 637 27.54 52.22 -23.07
C LEU A 637 28.77 51.42 -23.54
N ILE A 638 29.08 51.49 -24.83
CA ILE A 638 30.22 50.80 -25.43
C ILE A 638 31.27 51.85 -25.78
N VAL A 639 32.51 51.62 -25.33
CA VAL A 639 33.67 52.43 -25.71
C VAL A 639 34.45 51.69 -26.78
N ARG A 640 34.63 52.30 -27.96
CA ARG A 640 35.36 51.72 -29.08
C ARG A 640 36.63 52.49 -29.43
N SER A 641 37.62 51.76 -29.94
CA SER A 641 38.83 52.33 -30.53
C SER A 641 38.61 52.76 -31.97
N ILE A 642 39.57 53.51 -32.53
CA ILE A 642 39.62 53.93 -33.95
C ILE A 642 39.49 52.72 -34.89
N LYS A 643 40.02 51.55 -34.48
CA LYS A 643 39.95 50.29 -35.23
C LYS A 643 38.60 49.55 -35.07
N LYS A 644 37.60 50.18 -34.44
CA LYS A 644 36.29 49.63 -34.08
C LYS A 644 36.32 48.48 -33.06
N GLU A 645 37.47 48.24 -32.42
CA GLU A 645 37.59 47.26 -31.34
C GLU A 645 36.90 47.78 -30.07
N ILE A 646 36.19 46.90 -29.36
CA ILE A 646 35.53 47.24 -28.11
C ILE A 646 36.58 47.28 -27.00
N LEU A 647 36.78 48.45 -26.39
CA LEU A 647 37.69 48.63 -25.25
C LEU A 647 36.99 48.25 -23.95
N TYR A 648 35.85 48.88 -23.66
CA TYR A 648 35.08 48.67 -22.42
C TYR A 648 33.57 48.71 -22.70
N ILE A 649 32.81 47.92 -21.96
CA ILE A 649 31.35 48.02 -21.91
C ILE A 649 30.98 48.46 -20.49
N TYR A 650 30.15 49.49 -20.37
CA TYR A 650 29.56 49.89 -19.11
C TYR A 650 28.07 49.57 -19.12
N ILE A 651 27.58 48.91 -18.07
CA ILE A 651 26.16 48.61 -17.90
C ILE A 651 25.61 49.50 -16.81
N ARG A 652 24.47 50.12 -17.09
CA ARG A 652 23.73 50.91 -16.10
C ARG A 652 22.84 49.98 -15.29
N THR A 653 23.15 49.83 -14.01
CA THR A 653 22.47 48.89 -13.11
C THR A 653 22.33 49.50 -11.71
N THR A 654 21.79 48.75 -10.76
CA THR A 654 21.76 49.12 -9.35
C THR A 654 22.65 48.19 -8.55
N LEU A 655 23.04 48.62 -7.34
CA LEU A 655 23.85 47.80 -6.45
C LEU A 655 23.16 46.49 -6.07
N GLY A 656 21.83 46.49 -5.92
CA GLY A 656 21.10 45.28 -5.57
C GLY A 656 21.12 44.21 -6.66
N HIS A 657 21.01 44.60 -7.94
CA HIS A 657 21.20 43.66 -9.05
C HIS A 657 22.63 43.12 -9.08
N ILE A 658 23.65 43.98 -8.87
CA ILE A 658 25.05 43.54 -8.81
C ILE A 658 25.25 42.53 -7.69
N SER A 659 24.66 42.78 -6.53
CA SER A 659 24.75 41.87 -5.38
C SER A 659 24.13 40.52 -5.71
N LEU A 660 22.93 40.50 -6.31
CA LEU A 660 22.29 39.25 -6.73
C LEU A 660 23.11 38.48 -7.77
N TYR A 661 23.58 39.14 -8.84
CA TYR A 661 24.38 38.49 -9.87
C TYR A 661 25.69 37.95 -9.31
N ARG A 662 26.30 38.66 -8.36
CA ARG A 662 27.50 38.20 -7.67
C ARG A 662 27.23 36.93 -6.86
N GLU A 663 26.17 36.89 -6.07
CA GLU A 663 25.80 35.68 -5.31
C GLU A 663 25.55 34.49 -6.25
N ILE A 664 24.94 34.72 -7.41
CA ILE A 664 24.75 33.69 -8.44
C ILE A 664 26.09 33.23 -9.00
N GLU A 665 26.99 34.15 -9.35
CA GLU A 665 28.30 33.83 -9.91
C GLU A 665 29.18 33.09 -8.89
N GLU A 666 29.19 33.52 -7.62
CA GLU A 666 29.90 32.86 -6.54
C GLU A 666 29.33 31.46 -6.27
N ALA A 667 28.01 31.29 -6.28
CA ALA A 667 27.38 29.98 -6.15
C ALA A 667 27.73 29.04 -7.31
N ILE A 668 27.75 29.55 -8.55
CA ILE A 668 28.16 28.78 -9.73
C ILE A 668 29.63 28.40 -9.62
N GLN A 669 30.53 29.34 -9.35
CA GLN A 669 31.97 29.08 -9.20
C GLN A 669 32.27 28.09 -8.07
N GLY A 670 31.58 28.22 -6.93
CA GLY A 670 31.66 27.28 -5.82
C GLY A 670 31.23 25.87 -6.22
N PHE A 671 30.19 25.74 -7.04
CA PHE A 671 29.78 24.45 -7.61
C PHE A 671 30.85 23.85 -8.53
N TRP A 672 31.45 24.64 -9.43
CA TRP A 672 32.52 24.18 -10.32
C TRP A 672 33.77 23.72 -9.57
N GLN A 673 34.19 24.46 -8.54
CA GLN A 673 35.32 24.07 -7.68
C GLN A 673 34.99 22.83 -6.84
N GLY A 674 33.77 22.71 -6.33
CA GLY A 674 33.30 21.53 -5.61
C GLY A 674 33.30 20.26 -6.47
N CYS A 675 32.83 20.35 -7.72
CA CYS A 675 32.86 19.25 -8.68
C CYS A 675 34.28 18.86 -9.12
N CYS A 676 35.20 19.82 -9.27
CA CYS A 676 36.60 19.51 -9.58
C CYS A 676 37.31 18.82 -8.42
N ASN A 677 37.00 19.21 -7.17
CA ASN A 677 37.59 18.62 -5.97
C ASN A 677 36.99 17.25 -5.61
N SER A 678 35.73 16.97 -5.98
CA SER A 678 35.09 15.65 -5.74
C SER A 678 35.44 14.58 -6.78
N MET A 679 36.06 14.96 -7.92
CA MET A 679 36.57 14.03 -8.93
C MET A 679 37.98 13.49 -8.63
N LEU A 680 38.67 13.99 -7.60
CA LEU A 680 39.93 13.41 -7.13
C LEU A 680 39.66 12.54 -5.89
N PRO A 681 39.84 11.21 -5.96
CA PRO A 681 39.78 10.38 -4.76
C PRO A 681 40.91 10.79 -3.83
N GLY A 682 40.59 10.89 -2.54
CA GLY A 682 41.43 11.50 -1.53
C GLY A 682 42.85 10.96 -1.47
N GLY A 683 43.80 11.89 -1.26
CA GLY A 683 45.06 11.56 -0.60
C GLY A 683 46.36 11.87 -1.33
N ILE A 684 46.53 13.03 -1.99
CA ILE A 684 47.88 13.59 -2.20
C ILE A 684 47.84 15.12 -2.03
N ARG A 685 48.29 15.60 -0.87
CA ARG A 685 48.76 17.00 -0.74
C ARG A 685 50.13 17.07 -1.38
N VAL A 686 50.25 17.71 -2.54
CA VAL A 686 51.56 18.15 -3.04
C VAL A 686 51.71 19.62 -2.64
N SER A 687 52.68 19.90 -1.77
CA SER A 687 53.09 21.26 -1.41
C SER A 687 53.71 21.95 -2.62
N PRO A 688 53.46 23.26 -2.84
CA PRO A 688 54.07 23.98 -3.96
C PRO A 688 55.53 24.27 -3.65
N GLY A 689 56.41 23.87 -4.57
CA GLY A 689 57.77 24.39 -4.72
C GLY A 689 57.80 25.56 -5.70
#